data_AF-A0A7X4E7B0-F1
#
_entry.id   AF-A0A7X4E7B0-F1
#
_cell.length_a   1.000
_cell.length_b   1.000
_cell.length_c   1.000
_cell.angle_alpha   90.00
_cell.angle_beta   90.00
_cell.angle_gamma   90.00
#
_symmetry.space_group_name_H-M   'P 1'
#
loop_
_entity.id
_entity.type
_entity.pdbx_description
1 polymer ?
#
loop_
_entity_poly.entity_id
_entity_poly.type
_entity_poly.pdbx_seq_one_letter_code
_entity_poly.pdbx_strand_id
1 'polypeptide(L)'
;MRLTPWWTGAFPAGAILAAVALGPGTCAVEQACAVAQAGTAVTAGATTQDDDDDDPSLGPPAVYTELREAAPEPAGRIAAGTRLQVDRFELEFDGGDLFLLPPIGGRDTVAIYQGRGTFHAYPPDGVELQQLQKLIEADRIEEEFERFIVWFTGDLGERLRALADAGAPDGNVGRAADLLEDRREKLREDRLLNPDARVAADLWRASVEPPLPDAERDFVFFEIDGREHDWFTVEVEPLDPEEVGVTRYDGGHRMVDVWMGAHAVADFDAAAVASTIGRFPRDPEADGPFDPDAERDDDDDWTAPDYGLSPRVLEPDDEPWQARVSISRTDVDLAIERNGDAEASVALVVEPLVDLATLRVLVSPLAEVTDVRWRTTLPDGVDDVNAVALLDDPPEPDEPAPLLGESIHFIQEKHDRRLSPDLYEPRLVILLPRAVAAGERFILEIAYEGELIERLRDASGYYLKDSVYWIPRHPDNRRRSFHLTFRTPERYRIASGGLLTEERVEDDTRIMRWITAQSVRNTMSFHMGRFEIDEVPADALAEEGIDLPSIAVYADRHHVGFAPGNREKTIEDLIGSIRTYTDYFGPYPFESLLVTETREYGAQAFPGLVLLTFQAFGMLHTGEQELFRSHEVAHQWWGAGVDWEGYRDQWISEGFAHYSAALYALMGLEDEDQFLEMLDAWRLDVLGIPSVGQGLGLKRYGFLPQVIQRSDAHESGPLVAGFRLRTTDTPADYRLLVYEKGAFILHMLRMLLMDLETGDDERFRAMMRRFVADHIGGVASTRSFEAAVTEAFGEPMDWFFDQWVYGVDVPEYRPDLDVVDARRIPSASAAGASDGGRSDPAARELLDAARRDAPFVLRGTVRQEEVPAGFRMPVPIRVTFDDRPPILRRIWIDQPEVAVEIPLPAEPDEVEFNWHHGVLARVR
;
A
#
# COMPACT_ATOMS: atom_id res chain seq x y z
N MET A 1 17.69 -9.34 8.02
CA MET A 1 16.91 -8.12 8.23
C MET A 1 15.49 -8.40 7.79
N ARG A 2 14.53 -8.44 8.72
CA ARG A 2 13.10 -8.44 8.37
C ARG A 2 12.69 -6.98 8.34
N LEU A 3 12.66 -6.40 7.14
CA LEU A 3 12.08 -5.08 6.89
C LEU A 3 10.69 -5.36 6.33
N THR A 4 9.68 -5.36 7.19
CA THR A 4 8.26 -5.44 6.81
C THR A 4 7.88 -4.22 5.98
N PRO A 5 6.90 -4.29 5.05
CA PRO A 5 6.36 -3.09 4.44
C PRO A 5 5.35 -2.43 5.39
N TRP A 6 5.57 -1.15 5.67
CA TRP A 6 4.98 -0.43 6.81
C TRP A 6 3.80 0.49 6.44
N TRP A 7 3.36 0.48 5.17
CA TRP A 7 2.36 1.41 4.63
C TRP A 7 1.09 0.72 4.09
N THR A 8 0.77 -0.51 4.52
CA THR A 8 -0.48 -1.15 4.07
C THR A 8 -1.66 -0.66 4.90
N GLY A 9 -2.60 0.05 4.25
CA GLY A 9 -3.93 0.36 4.79
C GLY A 9 -4.78 -0.88 5.08
N ALA A 10 -4.33 -2.06 4.64
CA ALA A 10 -4.78 -3.35 5.14
C ALA A 10 -4.03 -3.70 6.42
N PHE A 11 -4.75 -3.94 7.52
CA PHE A 11 -4.17 -4.53 8.73
C PHE A 11 -3.35 -5.76 8.36
N PRO A 12 -2.01 -5.74 8.47
CA PRO A 12 -1.27 -6.97 8.48
C PRO A 12 -1.46 -7.54 9.89
N ALA A 13 -2.41 -8.47 10.06
CA ALA A 13 -2.62 -9.20 11.31
C ALA A 13 -1.35 -9.93 11.83
N GLY A 14 -0.25 -9.94 11.07
CA GLY A 14 1.00 -10.62 11.36
C GLY A 14 2.14 -9.81 12.01
N ALA A 15 2.04 -8.48 12.21
CA ALA A 15 3.24 -7.69 12.59
C ALA A 15 3.59 -7.68 14.09
N ILE A 16 2.75 -8.17 15.00
CA ILE A 16 2.95 -7.95 16.46
C ILE A 16 3.81 -9.02 17.18
N LEU A 17 4.18 -10.17 16.59
CA LEU A 17 4.89 -11.22 17.37
C LEU A 17 6.01 -11.93 16.62
N ALA A 18 7.26 -11.51 16.84
CA ALA A 18 8.44 -12.35 16.59
C ALA A 18 9.62 -12.01 17.52
N ALA A 19 9.49 -12.31 18.81
CA ALA A 19 10.63 -12.30 19.72
C ALA A 19 10.55 -13.39 20.80
N VAL A 20 10.70 -14.68 20.46
CA VAL A 20 11.11 -15.70 21.45
C VAL A 20 11.91 -16.84 20.79
N ALA A 21 13.08 -17.16 21.34
CA ALA A 21 13.69 -18.48 21.23
C ALA A 21 14.36 -18.93 22.55
N LEU A 22 13.87 -20.09 23.07
CA LEU A 22 14.53 -21.16 23.86
C LEU A 22 15.02 -20.83 25.30
N GLY A 23 14.50 -21.40 26.40
CA GLY A 23 14.39 -22.82 26.83
C GLY A 23 14.17 -22.94 28.38
N PRO A 24 14.09 -24.15 29.00
CA PRO A 24 12.89 -24.68 29.69
C PRO A 24 12.94 -24.90 31.23
N GLY A 25 11.79 -25.20 31.88
CA GLY A 25 11.77 -25.81 33.24
C GLY A 25 10.43 -25.92 34.04
N THR A 26 9.61 -26.94 33.74
CA THR A 26 8.80 -27.84 34.62
C THR A 26 7.89 -27.38 35.81
N CYS A 27 6.62 -27.86 35.73
CA CYS A 27 5.73 -28.48 36.78
C CYS A 27 5.18 -27.61 37.95
N ALA A 28 3.96 -27.76 38.50
CA ALA A 28 2.87 -28.74 38.39
C ALA A 28 1.63 -28.34 39.28
N VAL A 29 0.41 -28.71 38.82
CA VAL A 29 -0.71 -29.38 39.57
C VAL A 29 -1.77 -28.59 40.40
N GLU A 30 -2.98 -28.55 39.81
CA GLU A 30 -4.32 -29.06 40.24
C GLU A 30 -5.26 -28.44 41.33
N GLN A 31 -6.55 -28.49 40.93
CA GLN A 31 -7.81 -28.81 41.65
C GLN A 31 -8.54 -27.68 42.42
N ALA A 32 -9.88 -27.56 42.46
CA ALA A 32 -11.05 -28.12 41.77
C ALA A 32 -12.33 -27.60 42.47
N CYS A 33 -13.45 -27.49 41.72
CA CYS A 33 -14.86 -27.74 42.14
C CYS A 33 -15.50 -26.82 43.22
N ALA A 34 -16.80 -26.49 43.28
CA ALA A 34 -18.02 -26.90 42.54
C ALA A 34 -19.25 -26.08 43.01
N VAL A 35 -20.19 -25.83 42.08
CA VAL A 35 -21.67 -26.05 42.11
C VAL A 35 -22.58 -25.34 43.15
N ALA A 36 -23.62 -24.64 42.66
CA ALA A 36 -25.07 -24.88 42.91
C ALA A 36 -25.93 -23.72 42.31
N GLN A 37 -26.65 -23.88 41.19
CA GLN A 37 -28.05 -24.33 41.01
C GLN A 37 -29.20 -23.55 41.70
N ALA A 38 -30.01 -22.89 40.84
CA ALA A 38 -31.48 -23.04 40.65
C ALA A 38 -32.40 -21.84 41.00
N GLY A 39 -33.26 -21.45 40.03
CA GLY A 39 -34.54 -20.78 40.29
C GLY A 39 -35.08 -19.87 39.18
N THR A 40 -36.02 -20.38 38.39
CA THR A 40 -36.82 -19.73 37.33
C THR A 40 -37.75 -18.58 37.79
N ALA A 41 -37.93 -17.50 37.00
CA ALA A 41 -39.21 -17.07 36.40
C ALA A 41 -39.17 -15.63 35.82
N VAL A 42 -39.88 -15.46 34.70
CA VAL A 42 -40.07 -14.28 33.84
C VAL A 42 -40.80 -13.11 34.52
N THR A 43 -40.33 -11.86 34.32
CA THR A 43 -41.17 -10.66 34.10
C THR A 43 -40.37 -9.54 33.43
N ALA A 44 -40.97 -8.92 32.41
CA ALA A 44 -40.53 -7.69 31.79
C ALA A 44 -40.47 -6.51 32.77
N GLY A 45 -39.46 -5.65 32.60
CA GLY A 45 -39.36 -4.33 33.22
C GLY A 45 -38.31 -4.19 34.32
N ALA A 46 -37.31 -3.35 34.04
CA ALA A 46 -36.33 -2.73 34.94
C ALA A 46 -35.23 -3.62 35.57
N THR A 47 -34.00 -3.36 35.09
CA THR A 47 -32.69 -3.26 35.80
C THR A 47 -32.19 -4.39 36.69
N THR A 48 -31.01 -4.90 36.31
CA THR A 48 -29.84 -5.19 37.16
C THR A 48 -28.64 -4.79 36.28
N GLN A 49 -28.11 -3.55 36.28
CA GLN A 49 -27.26 -2.92 37.29
C GLN A 49 -26.44 -3.94 38.08
N ASP A 50 -25.37 -4.42 37.44
CA ASP A 50 -24.14 -4.72 38.16
C ASP A 50 -23.58 -3.37 38.64
N ASP A 51 -23.39 -3.25 39.95
CA ASP A 51 -22.85 -2.07 40.63
C ASP A 51 -21.33 -1.97 40.36
N ASP A 52 -20.96 -1.54 39.15
CA ASP A 52 -19.76 -0.73 38.89
C ASP A 52 -20.27 0.61 38.32
N ASP A 53 -20.67 1.49 39.24
CA ASP A 53 -21.36 2.77 39.00
C ASP A 53 -20.42 3.88 38.46
N ASP A 54 -19.37 3.51 37.71
CA ASP A 54 -18.33 4.43 37.21
C ASP A 54 -18.04 4.31 35.70
N ASP A 55 -18.77 3.51 34.91
CA ASP A 55 -18.60 3.51 33.43
C ASP A 55 -19.65 4.40 32.73
N PRO A 56 -19.28 5.61 32.25
CA PRO A 56 -20.17 6.53 31.56
C PRO A 56 -20.42 6.18 30.08
N SER A 57 -19.85 5.08 29.55
CA SER A 57 -20.00 4.69 28.15
C SER A 57 -21.31 3.93 27.88
N LEU A 58 -21.84 4.03 26.66
CA LEU A 58 -23.07 3.31 26.27
C LEU A 58 -22.81 1.89 25.72
N GLY A 59 -21.55 1.53 25.45
CA GLY A 59 -21.16 0.26 24.86
C GLY A 59 -21.90 -0.10 23.55
N PRO A 60 -21.92 -1.40 23.16
CA PRO A 60 -22.61 -1.86 21.95
C PRO A 60 -24.14 -1.75 22.08
N PRO A 61 -24.86 -1.50 20.97
CA PRO A 61 -26.31 -1.38 20.99
C PRO A 61 -26.99 -2.76 21.15
N ALA A 62 -28.25 -2.78 21.59
CA ALA A 62 -29.03 -4.00 21.73
C ALA A 62 -29.13 -4.84 20.44
N VAL A 63 -29.14 -4.19 19.27
CA VAL A 63 -29.18 -4.88 17.96
C VAL A 63 -27.92 -5.71 17.70
N TYR A 64 -26.77 -5.30 18.23
CA TYR A 64 -25.53 -6.06 18.13
C TYR A 64 -25.56 -7.28 19.05
N THR A 65 -26.04 -7.11 20.29
CA THR A 65 -26.23 -8.23 21.23
C THR A 65 -27.20 -9.27 20.66
N GLU A 66 -28.32 -8.84 20.07
CA GLU A 66 -29.28 -9.73 19.40
C GLU A 66 -28.62 -10.54 18.27
N LEU A 67 -27.77 -9.92 17.45
CA LEU A 67 -27.01 -10.59 16.38
C LEU A 67 -25.99 -11.61 16.91
N ARG A 68 -25.32 -11.31 18.01
CA ARG A 68 -24.34 -12.22 18.62
C ARG A 68 -25.00 -13.42 19.28
N GLU A 69 -26.15 -13.23 19.93
CA GLU A 69 -26.88 -14.28 20.65
C GLU A 69 -27.80 -15.13 19.75
N ALA A 70 -28.09 -14.67 18.53
CA ALA A 70 -28.92 -15.39 17.58
C ALA A 70 -28.34 -16.76 17.21
N ALA A 71 -29.21 -17.78 17.21
CA ALA A 71 -28.86 -19.16 16.86
C ALA A 71 -29.46 -19.55 15.50
N PRO A 72 -28.75 -20.33 14.66
CA PRO A 72 -29.26 -20.74 13.35
C PRO A 72 -30.55 -21.57 13.42
N GLU A 73 -31.48 -21.30 12.51
CA GLU A 73 -32.72 -22.03 12.30
C GLU A 73 -32.74 -22.72 10.91
N PRO A 74 -33.33 -23.93 10.80
CA PRO A 74 -33.55 -24.60 9.51
C PRO A 74 -34.31 -23.73 8.50
N ALA A 75 -33.72 -23.47 7.33
CA ALA A 75 -34.33 -22.67 6.27
C ALA A 75 -34.80 -23.49 5.05
N GLY A 76 -34.27 -24.70 4.87
CA GLY A 76 -34.67 -25.64 3.80
C GLY A 76 -33.49 -26.36 3.18
N ARG A 77 -33.70 -27.03 2.04
CA ARG A 77 -32.64 -27.74 1.31
C ARG A 77 -32.45 -27.17 -0.09
N ILE A 78 -31.21 -26.88 -0.47
CA ILE A 78 -30.85 -26.47 -1.84
C ILE A 78 -30.65 -27.74 -2.67
N ALA A 79 -31.25 -27.81 -3.85
CA ALA A 79 -31.16 -28.95 -4.75
C ALA A 79 -29.86 -28.95 -5.57
N ALA A 80 -29.41 -30.14 -5.98
CA ALA A 80 -28.26 -30.28 -6.87
C ALA A 80 -28.50 -29.64 -8.25
N GLY A 81 -27.47 -29.03 -8.84
CA GLY A 81 -27.54 -28.31 -10.10
C GLY A 81 -28.13 -26.90 -10.00
N THR A 82 -28.33 -26.39 -8.78
CA THR A 82 -28.76 -25.01 -8.54
C THR A 82 -27.54 -24.09 -8.61
N ARG A 83 -27.72 -22.86 -9.10
CA ARG A 83 -26.65 -21.86 -9.19
C ARG A 83 -27.07 -20.54 -8.54
N LEU A 84 -26.12 -19.86 -7.93
CA LEU A 84 -26.28 -18.53 -7.34
C LEU A 84 -25.13 -17.63 -7.77
N GLN A 85 -25.46 -16.59 -8.54
CA GLN A 85 -24.51 -15.52 -8.89
C GLN A 85 -24.45 -14.49 -7.76
N VAL A 86 -23.27 -14.16 -7.24
CA VAL A 86 -23.05 -13.05 -6.30
C VAL A 86 -21.97 -12.15 -6.88
N ASP A 87 -22.32 -10.92 -7.26
CA ASP A 87 -21.44 -10.05 -8.04
C ASP A 87 -20.85 -10.81 -9.26
N ARG A 88 -19.52 -10.94 -9.36
CA ARG A 88 -18.80 -11.73 -10.39
C ARG A 88 -18.62 -13.22 -10.09
N PHE A 89 -19.02 -13.67 -8.91
CA PHE A 89 -18.83 -15.03 -8.42
C PHE A 89 -20.05 -15.92 -8.68
N GLU A 90 -19.85 -17.20 -8.96
CA GLU A 90 -20.93 -18.19 -9.07
C GLU A 90 -20.72 -19.33 -8.07
N LEU A 91 -21.77 -19.67 -7.33
CA LEU A 91 -21.84 -20.88 -6.53
C LEU A 91 -22.73 -21.90 -7.24
N GLU A 92 -22.18 -23.04 -7.63
CA GLU A 92 -22.94 -24.21 -8.10
C GLU A 92 -23.11 -25.20 -6.94
N PHE A 93 -24.35 -25.60 -6.67
CA PHE A 93 -24.68 -26.47 -5.54
C PHE A 93 -24.88 -27.91 -5.98
N ASP A 94 -24.24 -28.85 -5.27
CA ASP A 94 -24.41 -30.31 -5.42
C ASP A 94 -25.46 -30.89 -4.45
N GLY A 95 -26.17 -30.00 -3.76
CA GLY A 95 -27.20 -30.30 -2.78
C GLY A 95 -26.71 -30.21 -1.34
N GLY A 96 -27.51 -29.58 -0.49
CA GLY A 96 -27.16 -29.32 0.90
C GLY A 96 -28.23 -28.60 1.70
N ASP A 97 -27.99 -28.51 3.00
CA ASP A 97 -28.91 -27.93 3.97
C ASP A 97 -28.58 -26.45 4.20
N LEU A 98 -29.62 -25.61 4.22
CA LEU A 98 -29.53 -24.18 4.48
C LEU A 98 -30.08 -23.86 5.87
N PHE A 99 -29.33 -23.07 6.63
CA PHE A 99 -29.71 -22.50 7.91
C PHE A 99 -29.56 -20.98 7.85
N LEU A 100 -30.45 -20.26 8.54
CA LEU A 100 -30.43 -18.79 8.64
C LEU A 100 -30.57 -18.39 10.10
N LEU A 101 -29.96 -17.28 10.50
CA LEU A 101 -30.32 -16.66 11.77
C LEU A 101 -31.76 -16.11 11.69
N PRO A 102 -32.49 -16.03 12.82
CA PRO A 102 -33.76 -15.33 12.89
C PRO A 102 -33.61 -13.88 12.36
N PRO A 103 -34.63 -13.33 11.68
CA PRO A 103 -34.54 -11.95 11.18
C PRO A 103 -34.36 -10.93 12.30
N ILE A 104 -33.35 -10.08 12.19
CA ILE A 104 -33.02 -9.02 13.15
C ILE A 104 -33.41 -7.68 12.53
N GLY A 105 -34.20 -6.88 13.25
CA GLY A 105 -34.80 -5.68 12.65
C GLY A 105 -35.68 -5.98 11.43
N GLY A 106 -36.17 -7.22 11.30
CA GLY A 106 -36.94 -7.70 10.15
C GLY A 106 -36.13 -8.09 8.92
N ARG A 107 -34.79 -8.23 9.04
CA ARG A 107 -33.88 -8.56 7.94
C ARG A 107 -33.07 -9.81 8.24
N ASP A 108 -32.78 -10.59 7.21
CA ASP A 108 -31.80 -11.68 7.33
C ASP A 108 -30.39 -11.12 7.27
N THR A 109 -29.47 -11.74 8.00
CA THR A 109 -28.12 -11.21 8.20
C THR A 109 -27.01 -12.24 8.03
N VAL A 110 -27.29 -13.51 8.36
CA VAL A 110 -26.31 -14.58 8.30
C VAL A 110 -26.97 -15.87 7.81
N ALA A 111 -26.32 -16.53 6.85
CA ALA A 111 -26.68 -17.86 6.37
C ALA A 111 -25.53 -18.84 6.55
N ILE A 112 -25.87 -20.10 6.82
CA ILE A 112 -24.93 -21.22 6.90
C ILE A 112 -25.41 -22.30 5.94
N TYR A 113 -24.53 -22.73 5.05
CA TYR A 113 -24.80 -23.84 4.14
C TYR A 113 -23.92 -25.04 4.50
N GLN A 114 -24.52 -26.23 4.53
CA GLN A 114 -23.85 -27.50 4.77
C GLN A 114 -24.16 -28.47 3.63
N GLY A 115 -23.20 -28.66 2.72
CA GLY A 115 -23.36 -29.50 1.54
C GLY A 115 -22.25 -29.26 0.53
N ARG A 116 -22.20 -30.07 -0.52
CA ARG A 116 -21.17 -29.90 -1.55
C ARG A 116 -21.58 -28.85 -2.57
N GLY A 117 -20.59 -28.24 -3.21
CA GLY A 117 -20.76 -27.35 -4.34
C GLY A 117 -19.40 -26.96 -4.92
N THR A 118 -19.43 -26.11 -5.94
CA THR A 118 -18.25 -25.55 -6.59
C THR A 118 -18.37 -24.04 -6.65
N PHE A 119 -17.31 -23.35 -6.25
CA PHE A 119 -17.17 -21.90 -6.37
C PHE A 119 -16.41 -21.58 -7.64
N HIS A 120 -16.96 -20.66 -8.45
CA HIS A 120 -16.36 -20.20 -9.69
C HIS A 120 -16.11 -18.70 -9.63
N ALA A 121 -14.90 -18.27 -10.02
CA ALA A 121 -14.57 -16.86 -10.24
C ALA A 121 -13.62 -16.70 -11.43
N TYR A 122 -13.86 -15.69 -12.24
CA TYR A 122 -13.04 -15.35 -13.40
C TYR A 122 -12.32 -14.02 -13.15
N PRO A 123 -11.03 -13.90 -13.52
CA PRO A 123 -10.31 -12.64 -13.40
C PRO A 123 -10.89 -11.61 -14.39
N PRO A 124 -11.04 -10.34 -13.98
CA PRO A 124 -11.56 -9.29 -14.86
C PRO A 124 -10.59 -8.80 -15.93
N ASP A 125 -9.29 -8.93 -15.66
CA ASP A 125 -8.23 -8.35 -16.46
C ASP A 125 -6.92 -9.14 -16.29
N GLY A 126 -5.89 -8.74 -17.03
CA GLY A 126 -4.61 -9.41 -17.08
C GLY A 126 -3.80 -9.33 -15.79
N VAL A 127 -4.00 -8.29 -14.97
CA VAL A 127 -3.31 -8.17 -13.67
C VAL A 127 -3.84 -9.23 -12.71
N GLU A 128 -5.15 -9.40 -12.66
CA GLU A 128 -5.78 -10.42 -11.82
C GLU A 128 -5.56 -11.84 -12.37
N LEU A 129 -5.55 -12.04 -13.69
CA LEU A 129 -5.20 -13.33 -14.32
C LEU A 129 -3.80 -13.78 -13.89
N GLN A 130 -2.82 -12.88 -13.98
CA GLN A 130 -1.45 -13.18 -13.60
C GLN A 130 -1.30 -13.50 -12.12
N GLN A 131 -2.07 -12.83 -11.24
CA GLN A 131 -2.09 -13.16 -9.82
C GLN A 131 -2.64 -14.56 -9.55
N LEU A 132 -3.68 -14.99 -10.28
CA LEU A 132 -4.22 -16.35 -10.14
C LEU A 132 -3.24 -17.40 -10.66
N GLN A 133 -2.65 -17.19 -11.84
CA GLN A 133 -1.63 -18.09 -12.39
C GLN A 133 -0.46 -18.27 -11.42
N LYS A 134 -0.04 -17.19 -10.75
CA LYS A 134 1.01 -17.26 -9.72
C LYS A 134 0.58 -18.00 -8.45
N LEU A 135 -0.58 -17.66 -7.89
CA LEU A 135 -0.94 -18.07 -6.53
C LEU A 135 -1.61 -19.45 -6.46
N ILE A 136 -2.29 -19.86 -7.53
CA ILE A 136 -3.06 -21.11 -7.58
C ILE A 136 -2.81 -21.92 -8.87
N GLU A 137 -1.84 -21.53 -9.72
CA GLU A 137 -1.48 -22.25 -10.96
C GLU A 137 -2.69 -22.47 -11.89
N ALA A 138 -3.59 -21.49 -11.96
CA ALA A 138 -4.82 -21.57 -12.74
C ALA A 138 -5.25 -20.22 -13.31
N ASP A 139 -5.92 -20.25 -14.47
CA ASP A 139 -6.43 -19.04 -15.13
C ASP A 139 -7.71 -18.50 -14.46
N ARG A 140 -8.40 -19.33 -13.68
CA ARG A 140 -9.64 -19.01 -12.98
C ARG A 140 -9.74 -19.80 -11.68
N ILE A 141 -10.58 -19.33 -10.76
CA ILE A 141 -10.87 -20.06 -9.53
C ILE A 141 -12.00 -21.04 -9.80
N GLU A 142 -11.75 -22.32 -9.55
CA GLU A 142 -12.74 -23.40 -9.57
C GLU A 142 -12.50 -24.31 -8.36
N GLU A 143 -13.16 -24.00 -7.24
CA GLU A 143 -12.90 -24.63 -5.94
C GLU A 143 -14.12 -25.44 -5.48
N GLU A 144 -13.95 -26.76 -5.27
CA GLU A 144 -14.99 -27.55 -4.58
C GLU A 144 -15.06 -27.15 -3.10
N PHE A 145 -16.27 -26.94 -2.57
CA PHE A 145 -16.49 -26.62 -1.15
C PHE A 145 -17.46 -27.58 -0.46
N GLU A 146 -17.36 -27.68 0.87
CA GLU A 146 -18.21 -28.55 1.70
C GLU A 146 -19.20 -27.81 2.60
N ARG A 147 -18.94 -26.53 2.85
CA ARG A 147 -19.76 -25.65 3.68
C ARG A 147 -19.29 -24.20 3.53
N PHE A 148 -20.20 -23.27 3.82
CA PHE A 148 -19.83 -21.87 3.97
C PHE A 148 -20.70 -21.20 5.05
N ILE A 149 -20.18 -20.09 5.57
CA ILE A 149 -20.96 -19.08 6.29
C ILE A 149 -20.93 -17.81 5.45
N VAL A 150 -22.04 -17.07 5.44
CA VAL A 150 -22.08 -15.75 4.83
C VAL A 150 -22.76 -14.76 5.75
N TRP A 151 -22.09 -13.63 5.99
CA TRP A 151 -22.67 -12.42 6.54
C TRP A 151 -23.07 -11.53 5.39
N PHE A 152 -24.26 -10.94 5.45
CA PHE A 152 -24.73 -10.09 4.37
C PHE A 152 -25.71 -9.04 4.86
N THR A 153 -25.88 -8.02 4.02
CA THR A 153 -27.00 -7.09 4.08
C THR A 153 -27.74 -7.13 2.74
N GLY A 154 -29.01 -6.72 2.72
CA GLY A 154 -29.83 -6.75 1.49
C GLY A 154 -30.57 -8.06 1.23
N ASP A 155 -30.63 -8.48 -0.04
CA ASP A 155 -31.60 -9.49 -0.52
C ASP A 155 -31.07 -10.92 -0.59
N LEU A 156 -29.79 -11.15 -0.27
CA LEU A 156 -29.13 -12.46 -0.42
C LEU A 156 -29.85 -13.57 0.37
N GLY A 157 -30.39 -13.27 1.55
CA GLY A 157 -31.17 -14.20 2.36
C GLY A 157 -32.46 -14.64 1.67
N GLU A 158 -33.19 -13.72 1.05
CA GLU A 158 -34.40 -14.03 0.27
C GLU A 158 -34.06 -14.90 -0.95
N ARG A 159 -32.96 -14.57 -1.63
CA ARG A 159 -32.48 -15.33 -2.79
C ARG A 159 -32.07 -16.75 -2.40
N LEU A 160 -31.34 -16.93 -1.30
CA LEU A 160 -30.97 -18.25 -0.78
C LEU A 160 -32.22 -19.07 -0.40
N ARG A 161 -33.21 -18.46 0.26
CA ARG A 161 -34.49 -19.14 0.56
C ARG A 161 -35.25 -19.54 -0.70
N ALA A 162 -35.23 -18.72 -1.74
CA ALA A 162 -35.90 -19.03 -3.00
C ALA A 162 -35.28 -20.24 -3.72
N LEU A 163 -34.00 -20.53 -3.46
CA LEU A 163 -33.31 -21.72 -3.95
C LEU A 163 -33.59 -22.97 -3.09
N ALA A 164 -33.97 -22.77 -1.83
CA ALA A 164 -34.25 -23.86 -0.90
C ALA A 164 -35.70 -24.35 -1.03
N ASP A 165 -35.89 -25.67 -1.00
CA ASP A 165 -37.23 -26.27 -0.91
C ASP A 165 -37.74 -26.34 0.54
N ALA A 166 -39.03 -26.67 0.71
CA ALA A 166 -39.64 -26.88 2.02
C ALA A 166 -39.25 -28.24 2.67
N GLY A 167 -38.25 -28.94 2.12
CA GLY A 167 -37.70 -30.16 2.70
C GLY A 167 -37.06 -29.83 4.04
N ALA A 168 -37.33 -30.68 5.05
CA ALA A 168 -36.66 -30.54 6.34
C ALA A 168 -35.15 -30.79 6.13
N PRO A 169 -34.27 -29.89 6.59
CA PRO A 169 -32.83 -30.13 6.56
C PRO A 169 -32.48 -31.44 7.26
N ASP A 170 -31.60 -32.23 6.64
CA ASP A 170 -31.06 -33.47 7.26
C ASP A 170 -29.91 -33.14 8.23
N GLY A 171 -29.33 -31.95 8.09
CA GLY A 171 -28.20 -31.41 8.82
C GLY A 171 -28.53 -31.08 10.28
N ASN A 172 -27.49 -31.09 11.11
CA ASN A 172 -27.61 -30.84 12.53
C ASN A 172 -27.46 -29.33 12.79
N VAL A 173 -28.54 -28.67 13.23
CA VAL A 173 -28.54 -27.26 13.65
C VAL A 173 -27.40 -26.96 14.64
N GLY A 174 -27.10 -27.89 15.55
CA GLY A 174 -25.96 -27.76 16.47
C GLY A 174 -24.62 -27.67 15.75
N ARG A 175 -24.41 -28.43 14.67
CA ARG A 175 -23.19 -28.29 13.85
C ARG A 175 -23.12 -26.95 13.11
N ALA A 176 -24.27 -26.40 12.70
CA ALA A 176 -24.31 -25.08 12.06
C ALA A 176 -23.97 -23.98 13.08
N ALA A 177 -24.50 -24.08 14.30
CA ALA A 177 -24.17 -23.19 15.41
C ALA A 177 -22.68 -23.29 15.81
N ASP A 178 -22.15 -24.52 15.95
CA ASP A 178 -20.73 -24.76 16.27
C ASP A 178 -19.81 -24.17 15.18
N LEU A 179 -20.19 -24.31 13.89
CA LEU A 179 -19.44 -23.74 12.77
C LEU A 179 -19.43 -22.20 12.80
N LEU A 180 -20.58 -21.57 13.05
CA LEU A 180 -20.68 -20.11 13.16
C LEU A 180 -19.80 -19.57 14.29
N GLU A 181 -19.84 -20.19 15.46
CA GLU A 181 -19.05 -19.71 16.60
C GLU A 181 -17.54 -19.99 16.42
N ASP A 182 -17.15 -21.18 15.93
CA ASP A 182 -15.75 -21.47 15.57
C ASP A 182 -15.22 -20.46 14.55
N ARG A 183 -16.05 -20.04 13.61
CA ARG A 183 -15.63 -19.06 12.61
C ARG A 183 -15.50 -17.65 13.16
N ARG A 184 -16.45 -17.21 14.00
CA ARG A 184 -16.36 -15.94 14.73
C ARG A 184 -15.09 -15.88 15.57
N GLU A 185 -14.80 -16.95 16.32
CA GLU A 185 -13.58 -17.08 17.13
C GLU A 185 -12.31 -16.96 16.29
N LYS A 186 -12.21 -17.69 15.16
CA LYS A 186 -11.04 -17.62 14.27
C LYS A 186 -10.86 -16.26 13.60
N LEU A 187 -11.93 -15.68 13.05
CA LEU A 187 -11.87 -14.34 12.44
C LEU A 187 -11.39 -13.30 13.46
N ARG A 188 -11.87 -13.42 14.70
CA ARG A 188 -11.44 -12.58 15.81
C ARG A 188 -9.97 -12.85 16.16
N GLU A 189 -9.61 -14.05 16.60
CA GLU A 189 -8.28 -14.33 17.16
C GLU A 189 -7.13 -14.27 16.14
N ASP A 190 -7.39 -14.66 14.89
CA ASP A 190 -6.36 -14.80 13.86
C ASP A 190 -6.28 -13.59 12.92
N ARG A 191 -7.42 -12.96 12.61
CA ARG A 191 -7.50 -11.92 11.57
C ARG A 191 -7.93 -10.54 12.06
N LEU A 192 -8.34 -10.42 13.34
CA LEU A 192 -8.87 -9.19 13.92
C LEU A 192 -10.07 -8.63 13.12
N LEU A 193 -10.97 -9.52 12.67
CA LEU A 193 -12.16 -9.17 11.89
C LEU A 193 -13.45 -9.50 12.64
N ASN A 194 -14.44 -8.63 12.48
CA ASN A 194 -15.77 -8.78 13.06
C ASN A 194 -16.87 -8.41 12.02
N PRO A 195 -17.31 -9.38 11.20
CA PRO A 195 -18.37 -9.12 10.22
C PRO A 195 -19.72 -8.82 10.89
N ASP A 196 -19.96 -9.25 12.13
CA ASP A 196 -21.19 -8.93 12.87
C ASP A 196 -21.30 -7.41 13.14
N ALA A 197 -20.19 -6.75 13.50
CA ALA A 197 -20.17 -5.29 13.70
C ALA A 197 -20.50 -4.53 12.41
N ARG A 198 -20.00 -5.03 11.26
CA ARG A 198 -20.30 -4.47 9.94
C ARG A 198 -21.78 -4.61 9.56
N VAL A 199 -22.39 -5.76 9.86
CA VAL A 199 -23.85 -5.97 9.67
C VAL A 199 -24.65 -5.08 10.60
N ALA A 200 -24.27 -4.97 11.87
CA ALA A 200 -24.96 -4.13 12.85
C ALA A 200 -24.99 -2.65 12.45
N ALA A 201 -23.95 -2.15 11.78
CA ALA A 201 -23.91 -0.80 11.24
C ALA A 201 -25.07 -0.52 10.24
N ASP A 202 -25.37 -1.46 9.34
CA ASP A 202 -26.46 -1.30 8.37
C ASP A 202 -27.84 -1.50 9.00
N LEU A 203 -27.95 -2.43 9.97
CA LEU A 203 -29.18 -2.58 10.76
C LEU A 203 -29.50 -1.29 11.54
N TRP A 204 -28.47 -0.63 12.09
CA TRP A 204 -28.62 0.67 12.75
C TRP A 204 -29.04 1.77 11.77
N ARG A 205 -28.41 1.83 10.59
CA ARG A 205 -28.78 2.78 9.54
C ARG A 205 -30.25 2.68 9.14
N ALA A 206 -30.83 1.47 9.14
CA ALA A 206 -32.23 1.25 8.85
C ALA A 206 -33.18 1.59 10.02
N SER A 207 -32.66 1.71 11.25
CA SER A 207 -33.47 1.93 12.46
C SER A 207 -33.48 3.37 12.98
N VAL A 208 -32.49 4.20 12.60
CA VAL A 208 -32.44 5.62 12.99
C VAL A 208 -33.64 6.40 12.45
N GLU A 209 -33.96 7.54 13.08
CA GLU A 209 -35.04 8.43 12.64
C GLU A 209 -34.50 9.77 12.06
N PRO A 210 -34.87 10.16 10.82
CA PRO A 210 -35.56 9.34 9.82
C PRO A 210 -34.66 8.18 9.33
N PRO A 211 -35.25 7.04 8.90
CA PRO A 211 -34.47 5.92 8.40
C PRO A 211 -33.80 6.33 7.10
N LEU A 212 -32.52 6.00 6.97
CA LEU A 212 -31.82 6.15 5.71
C LEU A 212 -32.20 5.00 4.78
N PRO A 213 -32.25 5.23 3.46
CA PRO A 213 -32.43 4.13 2.52
C PRO A 213 -31.30 3.12 2.71
N ASP A 214 -31.58 1.90 2.26
CA ASP A 214 -30.57 0.85 2.14
C ASP A 214 -29.33 1.40 1.45
N ALA A 215 -28.17 0.88 1.85
CA ALA A 215 -26.95 1.18 1.12
C ALA A 215 -27.20 0.91 -0.37
N GLU A 216 -26.59 1.71 -1.25
CA GLU A 216 -26.75 1.52 -2.70
C GLU A 216 -26.29 0.12 -3.14
N ARG A 217 -25.46 -0.53 -2.32
CA ARG A 217 -24.90 -1.87 -2.51
C ARG A 217 -24.94 -2.68 -1.24
N ASP A 218 -25.11 -3.99 -1.44
CA ASP A 218 -25.17 -4.98 -0.39
C ASP A 218 -23.77 -5.35 0.09
N PHE A 219 -23.60 -5.44 1.41
CA PHE A 219 -22.41 -6.07 1.99
C PHE A 219 -22.55 -7.59 1.90
N VAL A 220 -21.49 -8.27 1.49
CA VAL A 220 -21.43 -9.74 1.50
C VAL A 220 -20.05 -10.18 1.95
N PHE A 221 -19.99 -11.12 2.89
CA PHE A 221 -18.74 -11.69 3.40
C PHE A 221 -18.91 -13.19 3.60
N PHE A 222 -18.40 -13.96 2.65
CA PHE A 222 -18.37 -15.41 2.66
C PHE A 222 -17.10 -15.94 3.29
N GLU A 223 -17.27 -17.00 4.07
CA GLU A 223 -16.24 -17.83 4.65
C GLU A 223 -16.47 -19.25 4.15
N ILE A 224 -15.67 -19.68 3.17
CA ILE A 224 -15.87 -20.92 2.42
C ILE A 224 -14.79 -21.93 2.82
N ASP A 225 -15.22 -23.15 3.14
CA ASP A 225 -14.31 -24.27 3.35
C ASP A 225 -14.16 -25.05 2.04
N GLY A 226 -13.08 -24.74 1.33
CA GLY A 226 -12.63 -25.43 0.12
C GLY A 226 -12.01 -26.79 0.40
N ARG A 227 -11.76 -27.56 -0.66
CA ARG A 227 -11.17 -28.90 -0.63
C ARG A 227 -9.71 -28.93 -1.04
N GLU A 228 -9.32 -28.06 -1.97
CA GLU A 228 -7.96 -27.97 -2.48
C GLU A 228 -7.17 -26.90 -1.73
N HIS A 229 -7.81 -25.75 -1.49
CA HIS A 229 -7.12 -24.56 -0.95
C HIS A 229 -7.47 -24.22 0.51
N ASP A 230 -8.08 -25.17 1.24
CA ASP A 230 -8.59 -25.00 2.60
C ASP A 230 -9.61 -23.85 2.71
N TRP A 231 -9.55 -23.08 3.79
CA TRP A 231 -10.44 -21.96 4.06
C TRP A 231 -10.01 -20.70 3.29
N PHE A 232 -10.94 -20.12 2.54
CA PHE A 232 -10.81 -18.80 1.91
C PHE A 232 -12.04 -17.91 2.15
N THR A 233 -11.86 -16.62 1.91
CA THR A 233 -12.87 -15.56 2.07
C THR A 233 -13.21 -14.95 0.72
N VAL A 234 -14.50 -14.67 0.52
CA VAL A 234 -14.99 -13.89 -0.63
C VAL A 234 -15.80 -12.74 -0.09
N GLU A 235 -15.46 -11.51 -0.44
CA GLU A 235 -16.14 -10.32 0.07
C GLU A 235 -16.56 -9.34 -1.02
N VAL A 236 -17.67 -8.66 -0.74
CA VAL A 236 -18.18 -7.47 -1.41
C VAL A 236 -18.40 -6.42 -0.32
N GLU A 237 -17.45 -5.51 -0.13
CA GLU A 237 -17.51 -4.41 0.84
C GLU A 237 -17.70 -3.07 0.12
N PRO A 238 -18.94 -2.55 0.05
CA PRO A 238 -19.24 -1.33 -0.71
C PRO A 238 -18.69 -0.04 -0.07
N LEU A 239 -18.05 -0.13 1.09
CA LEU A 239 -17.43 1.00 1.77
C LEU A 239 -15.92 1.12 1.48
N ASP A 240 -15.32 0.12 0.83
CA ASP A 240 -13.90 0.09 0.50
C ASP A 240 -13.67 0.41 -1.00
N PRO A 241 -12.53 1.00 -1.41
CA PRO A 241 -12.30 1.42 -2.81
C PRO A 241 -12.27 0.28 -3.84
N GLU A 242 -11.71 -0.87 -3.47
CA GLU A 242 -11.88 -2.13 -4.21
C GLU A 242 -12.83 -3.00 -3.41
N GLU A 243 -14.07 -3.06 -3.87
CA GLU A 243 -15.16 -3.65 -3.10
C GLU A 243 -15.10 -5.18 -3.11
N VAL A 244 -14.54 -5.77 -4.16
CA VAL A 244 -14.62 -7.22 -4.41
C VAL A 244 -13.26 -7.86 -4.17
N GLY A 245 -13.22 -8.84 -3.27
CA GLY A 245 -11.98 -9.54 -2.91
C GLY A 245 -12.17 -11.05 -2.78
N VAL A 246 -11.16 -11.81 -3.22
CA VAL A 246 -10.99 -13.24 -2.88
C VAL A 246 -9.65 -13.41 -2.21
N THR A 247 -9.66 -13.89 -0.97
CA THR A 247 -8.45 -13.99 -0.16
C THR A 247 -8.34 -15.32 0.55
N ARG A 248 -7.12 -15.83 0.69
CA ARG A 248 -6.80 -17.01 1.49
C ARG A 248 -5.97 -16.59 2.70
N TYR A 249 -6.33 -17.09 3.87
CA TYR A 249 -5.53 -16.87 5.08
C TYR A 249 -4.67 -18.10 5.39
N ASP A 250 -3.35 -17.93 5.36
CA ASP A 250 -2.41 -18.93 5.87
C ASP A 250 -2.16 -18.68 7.36
N GLY A 251 -2.77 -19.51 8.22
CA GLY A 251 -2.60 -19.43 9.67
C GLY A 251 -1.20 -19.80 10.18
N GLY A 252 -0.42 -20.56 9.41
CA GLY A 252 0.96 -20.91 9.73
C GLY A 252 1.91 -19.72 9.57
N HIS A 253 1.71 -18.94 8.51
CA HIS A 253 2.49 -17.73 8.22
C HIS A 253 1.83 -16.44 8.75
N ARG A 254 0.57 -16.51 9.19
CA ARG A 254 -0.28 -15.37 9.58
C ARG A 254 -0.31 -14.29 8.49
N MET A 255 -0.49 -14.74 7.25
CA MET A 255 -0.52 -13.90 6.06
C MET A 255 -1.82 -14.12 5.28
N VAL A 256 -2.29 -13.08 4.62
CA VAL A 256 -3.43 -13.13 3.72
C VAL A 256 -2.90 -12.99 2.30
N ASP A 257 -3.12 -14.01 1.48
CA ASP A 257 -2.86 -13.97 0.05
C ASP A 257 -4.12 -13.47 -0.66
N VAL A 258 -3.98 -12.42 -1.49
CA VAL A 258 -5.09 -11.82 -2.23
C VAL A 258 -5.08 -12.35 -3.65
N TRP A 259 -5.85 -13.41 -3.87
CA TRP A 259 -5.99 -14.06 -5.18
C TRP A 259 -6.56 -13.13 -6.23
N MET A 260 -7.59 -12.37 -5.87
CA MET A 260 -8.23 -11.44 -6.78
C MET A 260 -8.79 -10.22 -6.04
N GLY A 261 -8.65 -9.03 -6.63
CA GLY A 261 -9.24 -7.77 -6.16
C GLY A 261 -9.80 -6.96 -7.33
N ALA A 262 -11.02 -6.43 -7.20
CA ALA A 262 -11.68 -5.70 -8.30
C ALA A 262 -12.82 -4.78 -7.82
N HIS A 263 -13.27 -3.90 -8.71
CA HIS A 263 -14.52 -3.13 -8.53
C HIS A 263 -15.76 -4.02 -8.67
N ALA A 264 -16.89 -3.65 -8.04
CA ALA A 264 -18.12 -4.41 -8.22
C ALA A 264 -18.58 -4.38 -9.68
N VAL A 265 -19.22 -5.45 -10.11
CA VAL A 265 -19.82 -5.56 -11.45
C VAL A 265 -20.79 -4.42 -11.74
N ALA A 266 -21.50 -3.95 -10.71
CA ALA A 266 -22.51 -2.91 -10.82
C ALA A 266 -21.95 -1.55 -11.26
N ASP A 267 -20.63 -1.34 -11.18
CA ASP A 267 -19.95 -0.14 -11.67
C ASP A 267 -19.79 -0.08 -13.19
N PHE A 268 -19.90 -1.22 -13.85
CA PHE A 268 -19.59 -1.35 -15.27
C PHE A 268 -20.85 -1.25 -16.13
N ASP A 269 -20.69 -0.73 -17.35
CA ASP A 269 -21.76 -0.75 -18.33
C ASP A 269 -22.12 -2.20 -18.74
N ALA A 270 -23.30 -2.37 -19.35
CA ALA A 270 -23.78 -3.72 -19.71
C ALA A 270 -22.86 -4.45 -20.71
N ALA A 271 -22.04 -3.74 -21.48
CA ALA A 271 -21.11 -4.35 -22.43
C ALA A 271 -19.86 -4.89 -21.71
N ALA A 272 -19.28 -4.11 -20.80
CA ALA A 272 -18.17 -4.50 -19.94
C ALA A 272 -18.59 -5.61 -18.95
N VAL A 273 -19.83 -5.60 -18.45
CA VAL A 273 -20.35 -6.70 -17.62
C VAL A 273 -20.47 -8.00 -18.43
N ALA A 274 -20.99 -7.93 -19.66
CA ALA A 274 -21.21 -9.11 -20.49
C ALA A 274 -19.92 -9.79 -20.99
N SER A 275 -18.79 -9.07 -21.00
CA SER A 275 -17.47 -9.64 -21.32
C SER A 275 -16.78 -10.29 -20.13
N THR A 276 -17.24 -10.05 -18.89
CA THR A 276 -16.39 -10.25 -17.70
C THR A 276 -17.01 -11.18 -16.65
N ILE A 277 -18.30 -11.54 -16.78
CA ILE A 277 -18.97 -12.44 -15.83
C ILE A 277 -19.16 -13.85 -16.38
N GLY A 278 -18.69 -14.82 -15.60
CA GLY A 278 -19.03 -16.24 -15.74
C GLY A 278 -18.35 -16.97 -16.89
N ARG A 279 -17.46 -16.30 -17.64
CA ARG A 279 -16.59 -16.87 -18.68
C ARG A 279 -15.57 -15.85 -19.17
N PHE A 280 -14.54 -16.35 -19.86
CA PHE A 280 -13.65 -15.51 -20.66
C PHE A 280 -14.30 -15.00 -21.96
N PRO A 281 -13.92 -13.81 -22.45
CA PRO A 281 -14.32 -13.31 -23.77
C PRO A 281 -13.92 -14.22 -24.94
N ARG A 282 -12.75 -14.85 -24.86
CA ARG A 282 -12.23 -15.85 -25.78
C ARG A 282 -11.83 -17.12 -25.04
N ASP A 283 -11.88 -18.24 -25.75
CA ASP A 283 -11.35 -19.52 -25.27
C ASP A 283 -10.15 -19.89 -26.15
N PRO A 284 -8.91 -19.66 -25.68
CA PRO A 284 -7.73 -19.89 -26.51
C PRO A 284 -7.51 -21.36 -26.86
N GLU A 285 -8.04 -22.31 -26.09
CA GLU A 285 -7.99 -23.73 -26.45
C GLU A 285 -8.83 -24.02 -27.71
N ALA A 286 -9.95 -23.30 -27.87
CA ALA A 286 -10.86 -23.46 -29.00
C ALA A 286 -10.51 -22.54 -30.18
N ASP A 287 -10.13 -21.30 -29.89
CA ASP A 287 -9.93 -20.22 -30.86
C ASP A 287 -8.47 -20.09 -31.33
N GLY A 288 -7.53 -20.74 -30.62
CA GLY A 288 -6.09 -20.58 -30.80
C GLY A 288 -5.53 -19.31 -30.14
N PRO A 289 -4.20 -19.15 -30.13
CA PRO A 289 -3.52 -17.98 -29.57
C PRO A 289 -3.99 -16.69 -30.24
N PHE A 290 -3.96 -15.60 -29.48
CA PHE A 290 -4.31 -14.27 -29.98
C PHE A 290 -3.34 -13.82 -31.08
N ASP A 291 -2.04 -14.06 -30.87
CA ASP A 291 -1.01 -13.90 -31.90
C ASP A 291 -0.64 -15.28 -32.48
N PRO A 292 -1.05 -15.60 -33.72
CA PRO A 292 -0.73 -16.88 -34.35
C PRO A 292 0.73 -17.01 -34.78
N ASP A 293 1.48 -15.90 -34.82
CA ASP A 293 2.89 -15.86 -35.21
C ASP A 293 3.84 -15.90 -34.00
N ALA A 294 3.31 -15.87 -32.77
CA ALA A 294 4.09 -16.02 -31.55
C ALA A 294 4.61 -17.47 -31.40
N GLU A 295 5.92 -17.62 -31.20
CA GLU A 295 6.49 -18.90 -30.77
C GLU A 295 6.06 -19.15 -29.33
N ARG A 296 5.39 -20.28 -29.08
CA ARG A 296 4.88 -20.68 -27.77
C ARG A 296 5.16 -22.16 -27.55
N ASP A 297 5.64 -22.52 -26.38
CA ASP A 297 5.80 -23.91 -25.95
C ASP A 297 4.48 -24.47 -25.40
N ASP A 298 4.29 -25.79 -25.47
CA ASP A 298 3.06 -26.46 -25.02
C ASP A 298 2.77 -26.26 -23.51
N ASP A 299 3.78 -25.84 -22.73
CA ASP A 299 3.73 -25.63 -21.28
C ASP A 299 3.57 -24.14 -20.90
N ASP A 300 3.53 -23.20 -21.85
CA ASP A 300 3.38 -21.78 -21.55
C ASP A 300 1.94 -21.46 -21.10
N ASP A 301 1.79 -20.57 -20.12
CA ASP A 301 0.48 -20.07 -19.67
C ASP A 301 -0.17 -19.15 -20.72
N TRP A 302 -1.51 -19.16 -20.76
CA TRP A 302 -2.24 -18.27 -21.65
C TRP A 302 -2.19 -16.82 -21.15
N THR A 303 -2.01 -15.89 -22.08
CA THR A 303 -1.87 -14.47 -21.76
C THR A 303 -3.24 -13.79 -21.67
N ALA A 304 -3.29 -12.59 -21.09
CA ALA A 304 -4.53 -11.82 -21.03
C ALA A 304 -5.16 -11.58 -22.44
N PRO A 305 -4.40 -11.21 -23.49
CA PRO A 305 -4.92 -11.13 -24.85
C PRO A 305 -5.50 -12.44 -25.40
N ASP A 306 -4.94 -13.60 -25.03
CA ASP A 306 -5.44 -14.92 -25.47
C ASP A 306 -6.88 -15.17 -24.99
N TYR A 307 -7.19 -14.76 -23.77
CA TYR A 307 -8.55 -14.75 -23.21
C TYR A 307 -9.40 -13.55 -23.65
N GLY A 308 -8.82 -12.60 -24.39
CA GLY A 308 -9.48 -11.35 -24.78
C GLY A 308 -9.68 -10.36 -23.63
N LEU A 309 -8.88 -10.49 -22.56
CA LEU A 309 -8.86 -9.59 -21.42
C LEU A 309 -7.98 -8.36 -21.70
N SER A 310 -8.30 -7.25 -21.03
CA SER A 310 -7.42 -6.08 -21.00
C SER A 310 -6.11 -6.43 -20.27
N PRO A 311 -4.93 -6.03 -20.75
CA PRO A 311 -3.68 -6.18 -19.99
C PRO A 311 -3.61 -5.22 -18.78
N ARG A 312 -4.43 -4.15 -18.79
CA ARG A 312 -4.55 -3.17 -17.71
C ARG A 312 -5.72 -3.51 -16.79
N VAL A 313 -5.64 -3.04 -15.55
CA VAL A 313 -6.75 -3.09 -14.57
C VAL A 313 -8.03 -2.55 -15.19
N LEU A 314 -9.12 -3.30 -15.06
CA LEU A 314 -10.41 -2.88 -15.58
C LEU A 314 -11.05 -1.86 -14.64
N GLU A 315 -11.31 -0.68 -15.18
CA GLU A 315 -11.71 0.51 -14.42
C GLU A 315 -13.07 0.98 -14.91
N PRO A 316 -14.00 1.31 -14.01
CA PRO A 316 -15.32 1.76 -14.41
C PRO A 316 -15.29 3.17 -15.04
N ASP A 317 -16.34 3.50 -15.79
CA ASP A 317 -16.43 4.78 -16.53
C ASP A 317 -16.56 6.01 -15.60
N ASP A 318 -17.09 5.80 -14.39
CA ASP A 318 -17.25 6.80 -13.33
C ASP A 318 -16.50 6.33 -12.07
N GLU A 319 -16.02 7.26 -11.23
CA GLU A 319 -15.40 6.92 -9.94
C GLU A 319 -16.40 6.13 -9.07
N PRO A 320 -16.14 4.84 -8.80
CA PRO A 320 -17.12 3.96 -8.16
C PRO A 320 -17.20 4.23 -6.66
N TRP A 321 -16.04 4.54 -6.06
CA TRP A 321 -15.92 4.88 -4.65
C TRP A 321 -15.93 6.39 -4.45
N GLN A 322 -16.97 6.91 -3.79
CA GLN A 322 -17.02 8.30 -3.35
C GLN A 322 -16.84 8.36 -1.85
N ALA A 323 -15.99 9.28 -1.41
CA ALA A 323 -15.85 9.53 0.01
C ALA A 323 -17.17 9.98 0.63
N ARG A 324 -17.45 9.41 1.81
CA ARG A 324 -18.71 9.62 2.51
C ARG A 324 -18.64 10.69 3.59
N VAL A 325 -17.44 10.99 4.05
CA VAL A 325 -17.17 12.01 5.07
C VAL A 325 -15.89 12.75 4.74
N SER A 326 -15.80 13.99 5.19
CA SER A 326 -14.56 14.75 5.29
C SER A 326 -14.24 14.95 6.76
N ILE A 327 -12.99 14.70 7.16
CA ILE A 327 -12.48 15.03 8.49
C ILE A 327 -11.50 16.19 8.30
N SER A 328 -11.90 17.41 8.65
CA SER A 328 -11.09 18.60 8.35
C SER A 328 -10.00 18.88 9.40
N ARG A 329 -10.22 18.43 10.64
CA ARG A 329 -9.34 18.69 11.79
C ARG A 329 -9.40 17.55 12.80
N THR A 330 -8.26 17.27 13.43
CA THR A 330 -8.13 16.33 14.55
C THR A 330 -7.32 16.93 15.68
N ASP A 331 -7.94 17.02 16.85
CA ASP A 331 -7.28 17.38 18.11
C ASP A 331 -7.02 16.10 18.89
N VAL A 332 -5.81 15.95 19.42
CA VAL A 332 -5.42 14.82 20.27
C VAL A 332 -4.80 15.39 21.54
N ASP A 333 -5.24 14.89 22.70
CA ASP A 333 -4.55 15.08 23.97
C ASP A 333 -4.14 13.71 24.51
N LEU A 334 -2.84 13.41 24.46
CA LEU A 334 -2.27 12.10 24.78
C LEU A 334 -1.40 12.20 26.03
N ALA A 335 -1.84 11.53 27.10
CA ALA A 335 -1.07 11.29 28.30
C ALA A 335 -0.28 9.99 28.18
N ILE A 336 1.00 10.03 28.55
CA ILE A 336 1.92 8.89 28.42
C ILE A 336 2.68 8.71 29.72
N GLU A 337 2.55 7.53 30.31
CA GLU A 337 3.30 7.13 31.47
C GLU A 337 4.72 6.63 31.14
N ARG A 338 5.53 6.40 32.19
CA ARG A 338 6.90 5.89 32.03
C ARG A 338 6.95 4.45 31.49
N ASN A 339 5.98 3.62 31.85
CA ASN A 339 5.87 2.22 31.43
C ASN A 339 5.45 2.09 29.96
N GLY A 340 4.87 3.15 29.38
CA GLY A 340 4.36 3.19 28.02
C GLY A 340 2.85 3.04 27.91
N ASP A 341 2.16 2.94 29.06
CA ASP A 341 0.71 3.08 29.14
C ASP A 341 0.34 4.50 28.70
N ALA A 342 -0.70 4.58 27.89
CA ALA A 342 -1.15 5.83 27.31
C ALA A 342 -2.66 5.93 27.39
N GLU A 343 -3.13 7.13 27.74
CA GLU A 343 -4.53 7.50 27.76
C GLU A 343 -4.70 8.70 26.83
N ALA A 344 -5.77 8.70 26.03
CA ALA A 344 -5.97 9.75 25.05
C ALA A 344 -7.42 10.20 24.98
N SER A 345 -7.58 11.49 24.69
CA SER A 345 -8.83 12.05 24.19
C SER A 345 -8.61 12.67 22.83
N VAL A 346 -9.50 12.33 21.89
CA VAL A 346 -9.43 12.74 20.50
C VAL A 346 -10.72 13.43 20.10
N ALA A 347 -10.63 14.57 19.42
CA ALA A 347 -11.79 15.23 18.80
C ALA A 347 -11.60 15.35 17.28
N LEU A 348 -12.61 14.88 16.54
CA LEU A 348 -12.65 14.89 15.08
C LEU A 348 -13.75 15.85 14.61
N VAL A 349 -13.41 16.81 13.74
CA VAL A 349 -14.42 17.63 13.05
C VAL A 349 -14.88 16.89 11.81
N VAL A 350 -16.10 16.36 11.85
CA VAL A 350 -16.67 15.51 10.81
C VAL A 350 -17.71 16.28 10.01
N GLU A 351 -17.59 16.24 8.69
CA GLU A 351 -18.57 16.73 7.74
C GLU A 351 -19.02 15.58 6.83
N PRO A 352 -20.27 15.11 6.94
CA PRO A 352 -20.81 14.11 6.02
C PRO A 352 -20.93 14.67 4.60
N LEU A 353 -20.47 13.91 3.61
CA LEU A 353 -20.65 14.19 2.19
C LEU A 353 -21.94 13.56 1.65
N VAL A 354 -22.46 12.58 2.38
CA VAL A 354 -23.77 11.93 2.18
C VAL A 354 -24.48 11.82 3.52
N ASP A 355 -25.80 11.57 3.50
CA ASP A 355 -26.54 11.33 4.74
C ASP A 355 -25.98 10.12 5.50
N LEU A 356 -25.67 10.34 6.77
CA LEU A 356 -24.84 9.48 7.61
C LEU A 356 -25.58 9.06 8.88
N ALA A 357 -25.53 7.77 9.21
CA ALA A 357 -26.07 7.23 10.47
C ALA A 357 -25.02 6.42 11.25
N THR A 358 -23.95 6.02 10.59
CA THR A 358 -22.85 5.24 11.16
C THR A 358 -21.54 5.74 10.57
N LEU A 359 -20.46 5.63 11.33
CA LEU A 359 -19.10 5.96 10.90
C LEU A 359 -18.16 4.83 11.30
N ARG A 360 -17.23 4.46 10.41
CA ARG A 360 -16.17 3.49 10.71
C ARG A 360 -14.84 4.22 10.72
N VAL A 361 -14.07 4.07 11.79
CA VAL A 361 -12.70 4.59 11.90
C VAL A 361 -11.76 3.47 12.28
N LEU A 362 -10.52 3.56 11.80
CA LEU A 362 -9.43 2.67 12.15
C LEU A 362 -8.72 3.22 13.38
N VAL A 363 -8.56 2.37 14.39
CA VAL A 363 -7.87 2.64 15.66
C VAL A 363 -6.85 1.53 15.89
N SER A 364 -5.77 1.84 16.61
CA SER A 364 -4.74 0.87 16.97
C SER A 364 -5.36 -0.37 17.64
N PRO A 365 -5.01 -1.59 17.23
CA PRO A 365 -5.41 -2.82 17.93
C PRO A 365 -4.86 -2.90 19.36
N LEU A 366 -3.95 -2.01 19.74
CA LEU A 366 -3.40 -1.92 21.10
C LEU A 366 -4.16 -0.93 21.99
N ALA A 367 -5.20 -0.28 21.45
CA ALA A 367 -6.00 0.73 22.15
C ALA A 367 -7.43 0.24 22.36
N GLU A 368 -7.84 0.19 23.62
CA GLU A 368 -9.21 -0.01 24.06
C GLU A 368 -9.95 1.33 24.01
N VAL A 369 -10.99 1.43 23.20
CA VAL A 369 -11.87 2.60 23.18
C VAL A 369 -12.80 2.50 24.38
N THR A 370 -12.65 3.44 25.30
CA THR A 370 -13.38 3.44 26.58
C THR A 370 -14.66 4.26 26.51
N ASP A 371 -14.71 5.32 25.71
CA ASP A 371 -15.93 6.13 25.53
C ASP A 371 -15.93 6.81 24.15
N VAL A 372 -17.14 7.01 23.62
CA VAL A 372 -17.36 7.75 22.38
C VAL A 372 -18.51 8.73 22.59
N ARG A 373 -18.24 10.01 22.32
CA ARG A 373 -19.21 11.08 22.48
C ARG A 373 -19.33 11.92 21.23
N TRP A 374 -20.43 12.65 21.11
CA TRP A 374 -20.64 13.55 19.99
C TRP A 374 -21.30 14.85 20.42
N ARG A 375 -21.14 15.90 19.61
CA ARG A 375 -21.87 17.17 19.77
C ARG A 375 -22.08 17.88 18.45
N THR A 376 -23.23 18.53 18.32
CA THR A 376 -23.67 19.21 17.09
C THR A 376 -23.48 20.72 17.11
N THR A 377 -23.28 21.31 18.29
CA THR A 377 -22.95 22.72 18.45
C THR A 377 -21.44 22.93 18.47
N LEU A 378 -20.93 23.69 17.49
CA LEU A 378 -19.64 24.36 17.59
C LEU A 378 -19.65 25.31 18.79
N PRO A 379 -18.48 25.62 19.41
CA PRO A 379 -18.42 26.57 20.52
C PRO A 379 -19.09 27.91 20.17
N ASP A 380 -19.87 28.48 21.10
CA ASP A 380 -20.69 29.68 20.85
C ASP A 380 -19.88 30.86 20.30
N GLY A 381 -20.33 31.44 19.17
CA GLY A 381 -19.75 32.65 18.58
C GLY A 381 -18.51 32.44 17.71
N VAL A 382 -18.23 31.20 17.29
CA VAL A 382 -17.06 30.83 16.48
C VAL A 382 -17.47 30.54 15.04
N ASP A 383 -17.09 31.41 14.11
CA ASP A 383 -17.28 31.20 12.67
C ASP A 383 -16.22 30.23 12.09
N ASP A 384 -15.05 30.12 12.72
CA ASP A 384 -13.93 29.26 12.32
C ASP A 384 -13.54 28.26 13.42
N VAL A 385 -14.01 27.03 13.27
CA VAL A 385 -13.69 25.90 14.16
C VAL A 385 -12.19 25.60 14.24
N ASN A 386 -11.37 26.03 13.27
CA ASN A 386 -9.92 25.86 13.31
C ASN A 386 -9.22 26.85 14.28
N ALA A 387 -9.93 27.88 14.76
CA ALA A 387 -9.37 28.92 15.62
C ALA A 387 -9.57 28.68 17.13
N VAL A 388 -10.22 27.58 17.52
CA VAL A 388 -10.56 27.27 18.92
C VAL A 388 -10.06 25.89 19.33
N ALA A 389 -9.80 25.67 20.62
CA ALA A 389 -9.52 24.34 21.15
C ALA A 389 -10.82 23.51 21.14
N LEU A 390 -10.76 22.26 20.69
CA LEU A 390 -11.90 21.35 20.74
C LEU A 390 -11.94 20.58 22.07
N LEU A 391 -10.77 20.34 22.65
CA LEU A 391 -10.61 19.72 23.97
C LEU A 391 -10.26 20.79 25.00
N ASP A 392 -10.85 20.70 26.19
CA ASP A 392 -10.59 21.62 27.31
C ASP A 392 -9.29 21.24 28.05
N ASP A 393 -8.80 22.10 28.96
CA ASP A 393 -7.71 21.72 29.85
C ASP A 393 -8.22 20.71 30.91
N PRO A 394 -7.48 19.62 31.18
CA PRO A 394 -7.85 18.61 32.17
C PRO A 394 -7.71 19.14 33.60
N PRO A 395 -8.37 18.47 34.57
CA PRO A 395 -8.25 18.82 35.98
C PRO A 395 -6.84 18.58 36.54
N GLU A 396 -6.19 17.51 36.12
CA GLU A 396 -4.82 17.15 36.49
C GLU A 396 -3.89 17.23 35.26
N PRO A 397 -2.63 17.67 35.41
CA PRO A 397 -1.75 17.94 34.27
C PRO A 397 -1.26 16.69 33.53
N ASP A 398 -1.24 15.53 34.19
CA ASP A 398 -0.85 14.22 33.65
C ASP A 398 -2.01 13.41 33.05
N GLU A 399 -3.26 13.87 33.18
CA GLU A 399 -4.43 13.24 32.57
C GLU A 399 -4.78 13.89 31.22
N PRO A 400 -5.41 13.16 30.28
CA PRO A 400 -5.94 13.77 29.06
C PRO A 400 -7.19 14.61 29.35
N ALA A 401 -7.49 15.56 28.46
CA ALA A 401 -8.73 16.36 28.52
C ALA A 401 -10.00 15.49 28.60
N PRO A 402 -11.02 15.86 29.39
CA PRO A 402 -12.29 15.12 29.43
C PRO A 402 -13.13 15.33 28.15
N LEU A 403 -13.94 14.33 27.80
CA LEU A 403 -14.90 14.43 26.70
C LEU A 403 -16.11 15.32 27.09
N LEU A 404 -16.60 16.13 26.14
CA LEU A 404 -17.59 17.19 26.38
C LEU A 404 -18.98 16.85 25.84
N GLY A 405 -19.06 15.96 24.84
CA GLY A 405 -20.29 15.59 24.15
C GLY A 405 -21.24 14.69 24.94
N GLU A 406 -22.30 14.24 24.26
CA GLU A 406 -23.21 13.20 24.74
C GLU A 406 -22.68 11.82 24.36
N SER A 407 -22.73 10.84 25.26
CA SER A 407 -22.32 9.45 24.97
C SER A 407 -23.18 8.83 23.87
N ILE A 408 -22.54 8.06 22.98
CA ILE A 408 -23.18 7.34 21.87
C ILE A 408 -22.71 5.88 21.82
N HIS A 409 -23.47 5.02 21.13
CA HIS A 409 -23.11 3.62 21.00
C HIS A 409 -21.92 3.43 20.03
N PHE A 410 -21.06 2.47 20.36
CA PHE A 410 -19.97 2.03 19.50
C PHE A 410 -19.74 0.52 19.65
N ILE A 411 -19.08 -0.09 18.68
CA ILE A 411 -18.72 -1.51 18.70
C ILE A 411 -17.21 -1.62 18.45
N GLN A 412 -16.51 -2.20 19.42
CA GLN A 412 -15.13 -2.65 19.33
C GLN A 412 -15.02 -3.94 20.14
N GLU A 413 -14.75 -5.08 19.50
CA GLU A 413 -14.55 -6.33 20.24
C GLU A 413 -13.11 -6.47 20.75
N LYS A 414 -12.98 -7.16 21.88
CA LYS A 414 -11.71 -7.61 22.43
C LYS A 414 -11.35 -8.98 21.85
N HIS A 415 -10.10 -9.15 21.46
CA HIS A 415 -9.55 -10.36 20.88
C HIS A 415 -8.64 -11.05 21.92
N ASP A 416 -9.22 -11.96 22.71
CA ASP A 416 -8.56 -12.66 23.82
C ASP A 416 -7.57 -13.73 23.32
N ARG A 417 -6.39 -13.30 22.88
CA ARG A 417 -5.39 -14.19 22.29
C ARG A 417 -4.64 -14.96 23.36
N ARG A 418 -4.79 -16.29 23.36
CA ARG A 418 -4.10 -17.15 24.31
C ARG A 418 -2.57 -16.95 24.29
N LEU A 419 -1.98 -16.64 25.45
CA LEU A 419 -0.54 -16.41 25.66
C LEU A 419 0.05 -15.22 24.87
N SER A 420 -0.79 -14.32 24.36
CA SER A 420 -0.39 -13.07 23.71
C SER A 420 -1.04 -11.88 24.42
N PRO A 421 -0.56 -10.64 24.21
CA PRO A 421 -1.28 -9.46 24.65
C PRO A 421 -2.69 -9.42 24.03
N ASP A 422 -3.62 -8.86 24.78
CA ASP A 422 -4.96 -8.57 24.29
C ASP A 422 -4.88 -7.55 23.15
N LEU A 423 -5.66 -7.79 22.10
CA LEU A 423 -5.82 -6.86 20.98
C LEU A 423 -7.29 -6.49 20.85
N TYR A 424 -7.55 -5.35 20.24
CA TYR A 424 -8.89 -4.82 20.02
C TYR A 424 -9.20 -4.75 18.53
N GLU A 425 -10.49 -4.79 18.21
CA GLU A 425 -10.95 -4.67 16.84
C GLU A 425 -10.44 -3.34 16.27
N PRO A 426 -9.69 -3.38 15.17
CA PRO A 426 -9.13 -2.16 14.62
C PRO A 426 -10.18 -1.24 13.99
N ARG A 427 -11.29 -1.80 13.51
CA ARG A 427 -12.38 -1.05 12.88
C ARG A 427 -13.43 -0.71 13.93
N LEU A 428 -13.31 0.46 14.54
CA LEU A 428 -14.32 1.00 15.46
C LEU A 428 -15.57 1.40 14.66
N VAL A 429 -16.71 0.77 14.98
CA VAL A 429 -18.02 1.12 14.41
C VAL A 429 -18.74 2.08 15.37
N ILE A 430 -19.02 3.28 14.89
CA ILE A 430 -19.67 4.35 15.67
C ILE A 430 -21.10 4.53 15.15
N LEU A 431 -22.07 4.60 16.07
CA LEU A 431 -23.49 4.63 15.75
C LEU A 431 -24.09 5.96 16.16
N LEU A 432 -24.45 6.79 15.18
CA LEU A 432 -24.99 8.13 15.43
C LEU A 432 -26.43 8.01 15.93
N PRO A 433 -26.86 8.84 16.89
CA PRO A 433 -28.19 8.72 17.50
C PRO A 433 -29.31 9.16 16.56
N ARG A 434 -28.99 9.76 15.41
CA ARG A 434 -29.90 10.09 14.32
C ARG A 434 -29.15 10.12 12.99
N ALA A 435 -29.91 10.15 11.90
CA ALA A 435 -29.35 10.55 10.61
C ALA A 435 -28.84 12.01 10.67
N VAL A 436 -27.61 12.20 10.22
CA VAL A 436 -26.96 13.50 10.04
C VAL A 436 -26.94 13.80 8.55
N ALA A 437 -27.44 14.98 8.18
CA ALA A 437 -27.56 15.34 6.77
C ALA A 437 -26.19 15.66 6.14
N ALA A 438 -26.04 15.44 4.84
CA ALA A 438 -24.88 15.91 4.10
C ALA A 438 -24.62 17.43 4.34
N GLY A 439 -23.38 17.80 4.64
CA GLY A 439 -22.94 19.15 4.99
C GLY A 439 -23.22 19.59 6.43
N GLU A 440 -23.92 18.80 7.24
CA GLU A 440 -24.13 19.07 8.66
C GLU A 440 -22.90 18.65 9.47
N ARG A 441 -22.09 19.62 9.89
CA ARG A 441 -20.87 19.37 10.68
C ARG A 441 -21.20 19.00 12.13
N PHE A 442 -20.43 18.06 12.69
CA PHE A 442 -20.45 17.72 14.10
C PHE A 442 -19.03 17.39 14.60
N ILE A 443 -18.87 17.33 15.93
CA ILE A 443 -17.62 16.91 16.56
C ILE A 443 -17.85 15.51 17.14
N LEU A 444 -16.95 14.59 16.79
CA LEU A 444 -16.88 13.25 17.34
C LEU A 444 -15.69 13.17 18.30
N GLU A 445 -15.93 12.68 19.51
CA GLU A 445 -14.97 12.60 20.59
C GLU A 445 -14.74 11.14 20.97
N ILE A 446 -13.49 10.71 21.08
CA ILE A 446 -13.11 9.32 21.34
C ILE A 446 -12.09 9.34 22.49
N ALA A 447 -12.37 8.58 23.55
CA ALA A 447 -11.41 8.27 24.60
C ALA A 447 -10.90 6.84 24.41
N TYR A 448 -9.60 6.64 24.58
CA TYR A 448 -9.02 5.30 24.57
C TYR A 448 -7.82 5.19 25.52
N GLU A 449 -7.54 3.97 25.95
CA GLU A 449 -6.37 3.61 26.75
C GLU A 449 -5.61 2.43 26.14
N GLY A 450 -4.31 2.31 26.39
CA GLY A 450 -3.53 1.17 25.94
C GLY A 450 -2.02 1.32 26.06
N GLU A 451 -1.29 0.22 25.88
CA GLU A 451 0.17 0.20 25.95
C GLU A 451 0.78 0.52 24.58
N LEU A 452 0.64 1.77 24.13
CA LEU A 452 1.08 2.23 22.82
C LEU A 452 2.60 2.31 22.67
N ILE A 453 3.34 2.43 23.79
CA ILE A 453 4.78 2.61 23.78
C ILE A 453 5.46 1.45 24.48
N GLU A 454 6.47 0.85 23.85
CA GLU A 454 7.35 -0.11 24.51
C GLU A 454 8.60 0.59 25.03
N ARG A 455 8.92 0.36 26.31
CA ARG A 455 10.21 0.75 26.87
C ARG A 455 11.23 -0.38 26.74
N LEU A 456 12.33 -0.10 26.04
CA LEU A 456 13.37 -1.09 25.77
C LEU A 456 14.20 -1.39 27.05
N ARG A 457 14.45 -2.68 27.32
CA ARG A 457 15.01 -3.16 28.61
C ARG A 457 16.49 -2.83 28.82
N ASP A 458 17.23 -2.61 27.75
CA ASP A 458 18.69 -2.44 27.74
C ASP A 458 19.15 -0.98 27.56
N ALA A 459 18.22 -0.03 27.37
CA ALA A 459 18.53 1.37 27.14
C ALA A 459 17.43 2.33 27.64
N SER A 460 17.70 3.64 27.64
CA SER A 460 16.71 4.70 27.90
C SER A 460 15.69 4.92 26.76
N GLY A 461 15.65 4.04 25.75
CA GLY A 461 14.87 4.21 24.53
C GLY A 461 13.43 3.75 24.63
N TYR A 462 12.59 4.34 23.77
CA TYR A 462 11.18 4.03 23.60
C TYR A 462 10.92 3.63 22.15
N TYR A 463 9.85 2.86 21.95
CA TYR A 463 9.36 2.43 20.65
C TYR A 463 7.86 2.63 20.60
N LEU A 464 7.35 3.31 19.58
CA LEU A 464 5.91 3.45 19.36
C LEU A 464 5.43 2.20 18.63
N LYS A 465 4.58 1.39 19.28
CA LYS A 465 4.16 0.08 18.75
C LYS A 465 3.27 0.17 17.51
N ASP A 466 2.54 1.28 17.37
CA ASP A 466 1.72 1.61 16.20
C ASP A 466 1.89 3.09 15.86
N SER A 467 2.63 3.38 14.78
CA SER A 467 2.95 4.75 14.38
C SER A 467 1.89 5.43 13.52
N VAL A 468 0.84 4.70 13.10
CA VAL A 468 -0.17 5.18 12.15
C VAL A 468 -1.56 5.25 12.78
N TYR A 469 -2.00 4.18 13.46
CA TYR A 469 -3.36 4.05 13.99
C TYR A 469 -3.49 4.45 15.46
N TRP A 470 -2.41 4.94 16.09
CA TRP A 470 -2.52 5.57 17.41
C TRP A 470 -3.48 6.78 17.39
N ILE A 471 -3.63 7.48 16.26
CA ILE A 471 -4.71 8.46 16.06
C ILE A 471 -5.85 7.77 15.28
N PRO A 472 -7.11 7.82 15.78
CA PRO A 472 -8.28 7.39 15.02
C PRO A 472 -8.33 8.04 13.63
N ARG A 473 -8.50 7.21 12.60
CA ARG A 473 -8.47 7.66 11.20
C ARG A 473 -9.57 7.02 10.35
N HIS A 474 -10.20 7.81 9.50
CA HIS A 474 -11.07 7.28 8.45
C HIS A 474 -10.21 6.67 7.31
N PRO A 475 -10.67 5.63 6.59
CA PRO A 475 -9.94 5.05 5.46
C PRO A 475 -9.61 6.05 4.34
N ASP A 476 -10.46 7.06 4.16
CA ASP A 476 -10.19 8.19 3.26
C ASP A 476 -8.93 8.95 3.69
N ASN A 477 -7.97 9.10 2.79
CA ASN A 477 -6.67 9.74 3.05
C ASN A 477 -6.66 11.26 2.82
N ARG A 478 -7.81 11.89 2.51
CA ARG A 478 -7.89 13.35 2.36
C ARG A 478 -7.35 14.11 3.57
N ARG A 479 -6.82 15.29 3.28
CA ARG A 479 -6.01 16.07 4.22
C ARG A 479 -6.81 16.63 5.39
N ARG A 480 -6.15 16.71 6.55
CA ARG A 480 -6.67 17.33 7.78
C ARG A 480 -5.59 18.11 8.52
N SER A 481 -5.98 19.08 9.34
CA SER A 481 -5.09 19.72 10.30
C SER A 481 -5.01 18.92 11.60
N PHE A 482 -3.86 18.95 12.27
CA PHE A 482 -3.62 18.29 13.55
C PHE A 482 -3.23 19.29 14.63
N HIS A 483 -3.86 19.15 15.79
CA HIS A 483 -3.51 19.83 17.03
C HIS A 483 -3.19 18.76 18.08
N LEU A 484 -1.90 18.54 18.34
CA LEU A 484 -1.43 17.44 19.15
C LEU A 484 -0.88 17.98 20.47
N THR A 485 -1.52 17.61 21.58
CA THR A 485 -1.04 17.85 22.94
C THR A 485 -0.49 16.54 23.48
N PHE A 486 0.74 16.60 23.99
CA PHE A 486 1.39 15.46 24.63
C PHE A 486 1.72 15.79 26.08
N ARG A 487 1.37 14.88 26.99
CA ARG A 487 1.64 14.95 28.43
C ARG A 487 2.54 13.78 28.80
N THR A 488 3.74 14.11 29.25
CA THR A 488 4.78 13.10 29.51
C THR A 488 5.53 13.45 30.79
N PRO A 489 6.18 12.50 31.48
CA PRO A 489 7.06 12.82 32.60
C PRO A 489 8.12 13.86 32.22
N GLU A 490 8.39 14.83 33.09
CA GLU A 490 9.16 16.06 32.81
C GLU A 490 10.51 15.87 32.09
N ARG A 491 11.13 14.71 32.28
CA ARG A 491 12.45 14.33 31.74
C ARG A 491 12.43 13.88 30.28
N TYR A 492 11.26 13.63 29.70
CA TYR A 492 11.09 13.22 28.30
C TYR A 492 10.60 14.39 27.46
N ARG A 493 10.84 14.29 26.16
CA ARG A 493 10.37 15.22 25.13
C ARG A 493 9.76 14.41 23.99
N ILE A 494 8.90 15.08 23.24
CA ILE A 494 8.29 14.57 22.01
C ILE A 494 8.90 15.27 20.81
N ALA A 495 9.26 14.49 19.78
CA ALA A 495 9.46 14.97 18.41
C ALA A 495 8.22 14.59 17.60
N SER A 496 7.52 15.57 17.03
CA SER A 496 6.33 15.34 16.19
C SER A 496 6.35 16.26 14.97
N GLY A 497 5.50 16.00 13.97
CA GLY A 497 5.35 16.87 12.82
C GLY A 497 4.53 18.12 13.16
N GLY A 498 4.75 19.18 12.37
CA GLY A 498 4.17 20.51 12.62
C GLY A 498 5.07 21.42 13.46
N LEU A 499 4.50 22.50 13.98
CA LEU A 499 5.20 23.51 14.76
C LEU A 499 4.95 23.33 16.26
N LEU A 500 6.01 23.30 17.05
CA LEU A 500 5.92 23.38 18.51
C LEU A 500 5.50 24.79 18.93
N THR A 501 4.27 24.93 19.42
CA THR A 501 3.68 26.23 19.80
C THR A 501 3.73 26.50 21.30
N GLU A 502 3.78 25.45 22.12
CA GLU A 502 3.87 25.54 23.57
C GLU A 502 4.72 24.38 24.12
N GLU A 503 5.62 24.69 25.06
CA GLU A 503 6.30 23.71 25.90
C GLU A 503 6.35 24.26 27.33
N ARG A 504 5.78 23.52 28.29
CA ARG A 504 5.81 23.88 29.71
C ARG A 504 5.90 22.63 30.59
N VAL A 505 6.24 22.84 31.87
CA VAL A 505 6.25 21.79 32.88
C VAL A 505 5.35 22.23 34.04
N GLU A 506 4.44 21.37 34.45
CA GLU A 506 3.51 21.53 35.57
C GLU A 506 3.46 20.21 36.34
N ASP A 507 3.65 20.25 37.66
CA ASP A 507 3.61 19.08 38.57
C ASP A 507 4.31 17.81 38.04
N ASP A 508 5.60 17.95 37.68
CA ASP A 508 6.46 16.88 37.12
C ASP A 508 6.01 16.34 35.74
N THR A 509 5.04 16.97 35.09
CA THR A 509 4.56 16.65 33.74
C THR A 509 4.98 17.72 32.74
N ARG A 510 5.65 17.31 31.66
CA ARG A 510 5.92 18.14 30.49
C ARG A 510 4.73 18.06 29.54
N ILE A 511 4.20 19.23 29.21
CA ILE A 511 3.10 19.43 28.27
C ILE A 511 3.66 20.12 27.03
N MET A 512 3.45 19.52 25.86
CA MET A 512 3.91 20.03 24.57
C MET A 512 2.74 20.11 23.59
N ARG A 513 2.55 21.25 22.93
CA ARG A 513 1.51 21.44 21.91
C ARG A 513 2.12 21.65 20.53
N TRP A 514 1.76 20.78 19.59
CA TRP A 514 2.18 20.79 18.20
C TRP A 514 0.99 21.07 17.29
N ILE A 515 1.17 21.97 16.32
CA ILE A 515 0.11 22.34 15.38
C ILE A 515 0.67 22.30 13.96
N THR A 516 -0.07 21.67 13.04
CA THR A 516 0.21 21.79 11.59
C THR A 516 -0.43 23.06 11.06
N ALA A 517 0.32 24.01 10.48
CA ALA A 517 -0.31 25.24 9.99
C ALA A 517 -1.12 25.08 8.70
N GLN A 518 -0.89 23.99 7.96
CA GLN A 518 -1.68 23.61 6.79
C GLN A 518 -2.22 22.19 6.98
N SER A 519 -3.32 21.88 6.29
CA SER A 519 -3.82 20.51 6.23
C SER A 519 -2.78 19.62 5.55
N VAL A 520 -2.39 18.56 6.24
CA VAL A 520 -1.46 17.56 5.75
C VAL A 520 -2.21 16.26 5.50
N ARG A 521 -1.55 15.27 4.91
CA ARG A 521 -2.10 13.91 4.74
C ARG A 521 -2.74 13.39 6.03
N ASN A 522 -3.74 12.51 5.92
CA ASN A 522 -4.49 11.91 7.03
C ASN A 522 -3.68 10.98 7.97
N THR A 523 -2.41 11.30 8.26
CA THR A 523 -1.53 10.56 9.16
C THR A 523 -0.46 11.48 9.75
N MET A 524 -0.12 11.25 11.02
CA MET A 524 0.95 11.93 11.74
C MET A 524 1.48 11.01 12.84
N SER A 525 2.74 11.18 13.20
CA SER A 525 3.36 10.38 14.26
C SER A 525 4.23 11.22 15.18
N PHE A 526 4.83 10.55 16.15
CA PHE A 526 5.73 11.15 17.09
C PHE A 526 6.74 10.14 17.63
N HIS A 527 7.80 10.66 18.24
CA HIS A 527 8.76 9.86 18.99
C HIS A 527 9.03 10.49 20.35
N MET A 528 8.96 9.66 21.39
CA MET A 528 9.25 10.06 22.77
C MET A 528 10.68 9.65 23.16
N GLY A 529 11.42 10.56 23.76
CA GLY A 529 12.78 10.25 24.18
C GLY A 529 13.44 11.31 25.05
N ARG A 530 14.72 11.09 25.31
CA ARG A 530 15.59 12.05 26.01
C ARG A 530 16.54 12.65 24.98
N PHE A 531 16.09 13.73 24.35
CA PHE A 531 16.78 14.31 23.21
C PHE A 531 17.75 15.44 23.58
N GLU A 532 18.94 15.42 22.98
CA GLU A 532 19.67 16.60 22.57
C GLU A 532 19.14 17.04 21.20
N ILE A 533 19.00 18.34 20.98
CA ILE A 533 18.40 18.90 19.76
C ILE A 533 19.44 19.80 19.10
N ASP A 534 19.76 19.50 17.84
CA ASP A 534 20.57 20.34 16.97
C ASP A 534 19.67 20.96 15.91
N GLU A 535 19.51 22.28 15.92
CA GLU A 535 18.62 23.01 15.04
C GLU A 535 19.40 23.98 14.14
N VAL A 536 19.08 23.97 12.84
CA VAL A 536 19.51 24.98 11.87
C VAL A 536 18.28 25.82 11.51
N PRO A 537 18.24 27.10 11.93
CA PRO A 537 17.07 27.94 11.69
C PRO A 537 17.00 28.38 10.22
N ALA A 538 15.80 28.67 9.75
CA ALA A 538 15.54 29.03 8.35
C ALA A 538 16.28 30.30 7.89
N ASP A 539 16.51 31.26 8.78
CA ASP A 539 17.26 32.49 8.48
C ASP A 539 18.74 32.20 8.21
N ALA A 540 19.35 31.27 8.95
CA ALA A 540 20.71 30.82 8.68
C ALA A 540 20.83 30.11 7.32
N LEU A 541 19.86 29.27 6.97
CA LEU A 541 19.79 28.64 5.64
C LEU A 541 19.64 29.69 4.53
N ALA A 542 18.76 30.68 4.72
CA ALA A 542 18.55 31.76 3.77
C ALA A 542 19.79 32.66 3.58
N GLU A 543 20.58 32.91 4.63
CA GLU A 543 21.86 33.63 4.53
C GLU A 543 22.89 32.90 3.64
N GLU A 544 22.82 31.57 3.60
CA GLU A 544 23.60 30.73 2.69
C GLU A 544 22.96 30.58 1.29
N GLY A 545 21.88 31.30 1.02
CA GLY A 545 21.15 31.25 -0.25
C GLY A 545 20.27 29.99 -0.40
N ILE A 546 19.89 29.36 0.71
CA ILE A 546 19.10 28.13 0.75
C ILE A 546 17.67 28.49 1.19
N ASP A 547 16.70 28.36 0.29
CA ASP A 547 15.30 28.63 0.59
C ASP A 547 14.63 27.40 1.21
N LEU A 548 14.93 27.13 2.48
CA LEU A 548 14.43 25.97 3.23
C LEU A 548 13.92 26.34 4.62
N PRO A 549 12.95 25.58 5.16
CA PRO A 549 12.49 25.77 6.53
C PRO A 549 13.53 25.33 7.56
N SER A 550 13.23 25.54 8.85
CA SER A 550 14.10 25.05 9.93
C SER A 550 14.22 23.53 9.89
N ILE A 551 15.44 23.06 10.16
CA ILE A 551 15.78 21.64 10.25
C ILE A 551 16.23 21.36 11.68
N ALA A 552 15.62 20.37 12.33
CA ALA A 552 16.00 19.97 13.68
C ALA A 552 16.24 18.46 13.78
N VAL A 553 17.34 18.08 14.41
CA VAL A 553 17.70 16.68 14.68
C VAL A 553 17.57 16.39 16.17
N TYR A 554 16.73 15.41 16.51
CA TYR A 554 16.44 14.96 17.87
C TYR A 554 17.15 13.62 18.13
N ALA A 555 18.04 13.58 19.12
CA ALA A 555 18.85 12.39 19.36
C ALA A 555 19.21 12.16 20.84
N ASP A 556 19.32 10.90 21.27
CA ASP A 556 19.87 10.53 22.57
C ASP A 556 21.41 10.40 22.46
N ARG A 557 22.13 11.29 23.15
CA ARG A 557 23.60 11.34 23.18
C ARG A 557 24.30 10.03 23.57
N HIS A 558 23.58 9.09 24.18
CA HIS A 558 24.15 7.80 24.58
C HIS A 558 24.08 6.75 23.45
N HIS A 559 23.53 7.11 22.30
CA HIS A 559 23.42 6.20 21.16
C HIS A 559 24.69 6.22 20.30
N VAL A 560 25.09 5.01 19.90
CA VAL A 560 26.33 4.73 19.16
C VAL A 560 26.36 5.34 17.75
N GLY A 561 25.19 5.62 17.14
CA GLY A 561 25.08 6.33 15.87
C GLY A 561 25.46 7.81 15.94
N PHE A 562 25.60 8.38 17.14
CA PHE A 562 25.74 9.82 17.38
C PHE A 562 27.12 10.23 17.92
N ALA A 563 28.18 9.60 17.40
CA ALA A 563 29.55 10.05 17.61
C ALA A 563 29.78 11.46 17.02
N PRO A 564 30.75 12.26 17.54
CA PRO A 564 31.05 13.58 16.98
C PRO A 564 31.33 13.52 15.47
N GLY A 565 30.72 14.40 14.68
CA GLY A 565 30.82 14.44 13.20
C GLY A 565 29.63 13.81 12.47
N ASN A 566 28.94 12.85 13.08
CA ASN A 566 27.81 12.16 12.45
C ASN A 566 26.56 13.04 12.37
N ARG A 567 26.37 13.93 13.35
CA ARG A 567 25.24 14.87 13.39
C ARG A 567 25.39 15.94 12.32
N GLU A 568 26.57 16.53 12.23
CA GLU A 568 26.93 17.50 11.22
C GLU A 568 26.76 16.90 9.82
N LYS A 569 27.28 15.69 9.60
CA LYS A 569 27.08 14.96 8.34
C LYS A 569 25.61 14.66 8.04
N THR A 570 24.83 14.28 9.05
CA THR A 570 23.38 14.05 8.87
C THR A 570 22.70 15.34 8.41
N ILE A 571 22.94 16.47 9.10
CA ILE A 571 22.38 17.77 8.72
C ILE A 571 22.81 18.18 7.31
N GLU A 572 24.09 17.99 6.96
CA GLU A 572 24.61 18.23 5.62
C GLU A 572 23.86 17.40 4.56
N ASP A 573 23.61 16.11 4.83
CA ASP A 573 22.90 15.24 3.89
C ASP A 573 21.42 15.58 3.78
N LEU A 574 20.77 15.99 4.87
CA LEU A 574 19.40 16.49 4.83
C LEU A 574 19.32 17.73 3.93
N ILE A 575 20.19 18.72 4.14
CA ILE A 575 20.23 19.95 3.32
C ILE A 575 20.53 19.63 1.85
N GLY A 576 21.52 18.75 1.59
CA GLY A 576 21.90 18.31 0.25
C GLY A 576 20.75 17.60 -0.49
N SER A 577 20.05 16.70 0.20
CA SER A 577 18.90 15.98 -0.34
C SER A 577 17.77 16.94 -0.71
N ILE A 578 17.38 17.81 0.21
CA ILE A 578 16.28 18.75 0.00
C ILE A 578 16.61 19.74 -1.14
N ARG A 579 17.86 20.22 -1.25
CA ARG A 579 18.29 21.05 -2.38
C ARG A 579 18.16 20.31 -3.72
N THR A 580 18.62 19.06 -3.77
CA THR A 580 18.51 18.21 -4.97
C THR A 580 17.04 18.02 -5.35
N TYR A 581 16.19 17.71 -4.38
CA TYR A 581 14.77 17.46 -4.61
C TYR A 581 14.01 18.74 -4.95
N THR A 582 14.43 19.89 -4.43
CA THR A 582 13.86 21.18 -4.82
C THR A 582 14.10 21.47 -6.30
N ASP A 583 15.27 21.08 -6.81
CA ASP A 583 15.56 21.17 -8.25
C ASP A 583 14.72 20.21 -9.09
N TYR A 584 14.39 19.01 -8.62
CA TYR A 584 13.60 18.05 -9.41
C TYR A 584 12.08 18.19 -9.25
N PHE A 585 11.61 18.62 -8.09
CA PHE A 585 10.21 18.50 -7.64
C PHE A 585 9.59 19.85 -7.31
N GLY A 586 10.39 20.91 -7.17
CA GLY A 586 9.93 22.23 -6.74
C GLY A 586 10.01 22.42 -5.22
N PRO A 587 9.46 23.54 -4.69
CA PRO A 587 9.66 23.96 -3.31
C PRO A 587 9.33 22.88 -2.26
N TYR A 588 10.05 22.89 -1.14
CA TYR A 588 9.77 22.00 -0.02
C TYR A 588 8.35 22.27 0.54
N PRO A 589 7.53 21.22 0.78
CA PRO A 589 6.10 21.40 0.99
C PRO A 589 5.68 21.72 2.43
N PHE A 590 6.56 21.68 3.43
CA PHE A 590 6.20 21.86 4.85
C PHE A 590 6.99 23.00 5.55
N GLU A 591 6.56 23.37 6.75
CA GLU A 591 7.10 24.52 7.50
C GLU A 591 8.37 24.22 8.29
N SER A 592 8.67 22.95 8.49
CA SER A 592 9.82 22.44 9.22
C SER A 592 10.16 21.03 8.73
N LEU A 593 11.39 20.59 9.01
CA LEU A 593 11.77 19.19 8.96
C LEU A 593 12.38 18.79 10.29
N LEU A 594 11.69 17.91 11.01
CA LEU A 594 12.23 17.25 12.18
C LEU A 594 12.73 15.85 11.81
N VAL A 595 13.91 15.49 12.28
CA VAL A 595 14.45 14.14 12.14
C VAL A 595 14.79 13.60 13.51
N THR A 596 14.33 12.41 13.84
CA THR A 596 14.67 11.74 15.10
C THR A 596 15.21 10.35 14.85
N GLU A 597 16.13 9.92 15.68
CA GLU A 597 16.51 8.51 15.70
C GLU A 597 15.45 7.66 16.43
N THR A 598 15.24 6.43 15.96
CA THR A 598 14.47 5.38 16.63
C THR A 598 15.35 4.14 16.81
N ARG A 599 14.98 3.27 17.75
CA ARG A 599 15.69 2.00 17.97
C ARG A 599 15.28 0.86 17.04
N GLU A 600 14.39 1.16 16.10
CA GLU A 600 13.97 0.21 15.08
C GLU A 600 15.06 0.00 14.04
N TYR A 601 14.94 -1.07 13.28
CA TYR A 601 15.80 -1.36 12.13
C TYR A 601 15.27 -0.77 10.83
N GLY A 602 14.31 0.17 10.88
CA GLY A 602 13.66 0.80 9.73
C GLY A 602 13.54 2.32 9.85
N ALA A 603 12.74 2.93 8.97
CA ALA A 603 12.41 4.34 9.00
C ALA A 603 11.00 4.59 8.47
N GLN A 604 10.48 5.77 8.82
CA GLN A 604 9.17 6.23 8.40
C GLN A 604 9.19 7.75 8.27
N ALA A 605 8.58 8.26 7.21
CA ALA A 605 8.43 9.67 6.95
C ALA A 605 6.95 10.10 7.06
N PHE A 606 6.71 11.14 7.85
CA PHE A 606 5.45 11.83 8.02
C PHE A 606 5.61 13.28 7.56
N PRO A 607 4.52 14.04 7.35
CA PRO A 607 4.60 15.46 6.99
C PRO A 607 5.46 16.27 7.98
N GLY A 608 6.64 16.71 7.55
CA GLY A 608 7.59 17.47 8.37
C GLY A 608 8.32 16.67 9.46
N LEU A 609 8.20 15.34 9.51
CA LEU A 609 8.83 14.48 10.50
C LEU A 609 9.42 13.22 9.85
N VAL A 610 10.67 12.89 10.16
CA VAL A 610 11.30 11.64 9.74
C VAL A 610 11.81 10.87 10.96
N LEU A 611 11.31 9.64 11.10
CA LEU A 611 11.76 8.66 12.07
C LEU A 611 12.82 7.79 11.40
N LEU A 612 14.08 7.86 11.83
CA LEU A 612 15.18 7.10 11.24
C LEU A 612 15.75 6.08 12.22
N THR A 613 16.06 4.87 11.77
CA THR A 613 16.87 3.95 12.58
C THR A 613 18.17 4.63 13.06
N PHE A 614 18.53 4.42 14.32
CA PHE A 614 19.80 4.89 14.90
C PHE A 614 21.04 4.47 14.07
N GLN A 615 20.93 3.39 13.29
CA GLN A 615 22.02 2.93 12.41
C GLN A 615 22.29 3.90 11.27
N ALA A 616 21.26 4.59 10.78
CA ALA A 616 21.34 5.52 9.66
C ALA A 616 22.12 6.79 10.00
N PHE A 617 22.47 7.03 11.26
CA PHE A 617 23.28 8.20 11.66
C PHE A 617 24.78 7.93 11.65
N GLY A 618 25.23 6.68 11.58
CA GLY A 618 26.67 6.43 11.58
C GLY A 618 27.13 4.99 11.73
N MET A 619 26.23 4.01 11.66
CA MET A 619 26.59 2.59 11.77
C MET A 619 26.46 1.81 10.46
N LEU A 620 25.65 2.27 9.50
CA LEU A 620 25.61 1.67 8.16
C LEU A 620 26.88 2.05 7.38
N HIS A 621 27.11 1.44 6.22
CA HIS A 621 28.25 1.82 5.41
C HIS A 621 28.05 3.18 4.74
N THR A 622 29.14 3.88 4.41
CA THR A 622 29.09 5.07 3.56
C THR A 622 28.36 4.73 2.27
N GLY A 623 27.44 5.61 1.91
CA GLY A 623 26.51 5.50 0.81
C GLY A 623 25.18 4.82 1.18
N GLU A 624 25.16 3.77 2.01
CA GLU A 624 23.91 3.19 2.54
C GLU A 624 23.19 4.16 3.47
N GLN A 625 23.96 4.86 4.31
CA GLN A 625 23.41 5.87 5.20
C GLN A 625 22.80 7.04 4.41
N GLU A 626 23.52 7.51 3.39
CA GLU A 626 23.09 8.60 2.51
C GLU A 626 21.87 8.21 1.71
N LEU A 627 21.84 7.00 1.13
CA LEU A 627 20.66 6.45 0.45
C LEU A 627 19.46 6.42 1.40
N PHE A 628 19.65 5.87 2.60
CA PHE A 628 18.56 5.72 3.56
C PHE A 628 18.03 7.08 4.04
N ARG A 629 18.90 8.02 4.44
CA ARG A 629 18.49 9.38 4.84
C ARG A 629 17.78 10.10 3.70
N SER A 630 18.34 10.04 2.49
CA SER A 630 17.81 10.76 1.33
C SER A 630 16.49 10.16 0.81
N HIS A 631 16.30 8.84 0.89
CA HIS A 631 15.01 8.16 0.63
C HIS A 631 13.92 8.72 1.54
N GLU A 632 14.18 8.77 2.84
CA GLU A 632 13.17 9.21 3.82
C GLU A 632 12.88 10.72 3.73
N VAL A 633 13.87 11.53 3.34
CA VAL A 633 13.65 12.94 3.00
C VAL A 633 12.82 13.10 1.72
N ALA A 634 13.00 12.24 0.73
CA ALA A 634 12.24 12.30 -0.51
C ALA A 634 10.74 12.08 -0.28
N HIS A 635 10.38 11.31 0.77
CA HIS A 635 9.00 11.12 1.16
C HIS A 635 8.27 12.41 1.58
N GLN A 636 8.99 13.50 1.87
CA GLN A 636 8.38 14.81 2.10
C GLN A 636 7.63 15.29 0.85
N TRP A 637 8.11 14.96 -0.35
CA TRP A 637 7.35 15.13 -1.60
C TRP A 637 6.49 13.90 -1.90
N TRP A 638 7.05 12.69 -1.82
CA TRP A 638 6.40 11.46 -2.26
C TRP A 638 5.77 10.68 -1.10
N GLY A 639 4.45 10.73 -0.95
CA GLY A 639 3.71 10.08 0.13
C GLY A 639 3.33 11.03 1.29
N ALA A 640 4.01 12.16 1.47
CA ALA A 640 3.54 13.23 2.38
C ALA A 640 2.96 14.42 1.63
N GLY A 641 3.64 14.89 0.59
CA GLY A 641 3.22 16.04 -0.24
C GLY A 641 2.24 15.63 -1.35
N VAL A 642 2.61 14.64 -2.15
CA VAL A 642 1.78 13.98 -3.15
C VAL A 642 1.45 12.60 -2.61
N ASP A 643 0.21 12.37 -2.22
CA ASP A 643 -0.25 11.04 -1.79
C ASP A 643 -0.57 10.15 -3.00
N TRP A 644 -0.85 8.87 -2.78
CA TRP A 644 -1.28 7.95 -3.83
C TRP A 644 -2.80 7.71 -3.76
N GLU A 645 -3.43 7.44 -4.90
CA GLU A 645 -4.89 7.28 -5.00
C GLU A 645 -5.36 5.95 -4.40
N GLY A 646 -4.87 4.83 -4.92
CA GLY A 646 -5.15 3.48 -4.42
C GLY A 646 -3.88 2.70 -4.11
N TYR A 647 -4.03 1.51 -3.51
CA TYR A 647 -2.85 0.69 -3.21
C TYR A 647 -2.04 0.29 -4.46
N ARG A 648 -2.69 0.27 -5.63
CA ARG A 648 -2.06 0.02 -6.93
C ARG A 648 -1.04 1.10 -7.31
N ASP A 649 -1.19 2.30 -6.76
CA ASP A 649 -0.37 3.48 -7.03
C ASP A 649 0.72 3.70 -5.98
N GLN A 650 0.83 2.81 -4.99
CA GLN A 650 1.77 2.96 -3.86
C GLN A 650 3.25 3.05 -4.31
N TRP A 651 3.58 2.51 -5.48
CA TRP A 651 4.91 2.64 -6.08
C TRP A 651 5.29 4.10 -6.39
N ILE A 652 4.31 5.00 -6.55
CA ILE A 652 4.56 6.45 -6.69
C ILE A 652 5.18 7.03 -5.43
N SER A 653 4.91 6.47 -4.25
CA SER A 653 5.59 6.87 -3.02
C SER A 653 6.98 6.25 -2.93
N GLU A 654 7.03 4.91 -2.93
CA GLU A 654 8.25 4.17 -2.57
C GLU A 654 9.28 4.17 -3.70
N GLY A 655 8.86 3.90 -4.94
CA GLY A 655 9.76 3.89 -6.10
C GLY A 655 10.32 5.29 -6.40
N PHE A 656 9.52 6.35 -6.21
CA PHE A 656 9.98 7.73 -6.41
C PHE A 656 10.94 8.16 -5.31
N ALA A 657 10.64 7.86 -4.04
CA ALA A 657 11.56 8.12 -2.93
C ALA A 657 12.89 7.36 -3.11
N HIS A 658 12.82 6.10 -3.55
CA HIS A 658 14.00 5.27 -3.77
C HIS A 658 14.85 5.77 -4.94
N TYR A 659 14.23 6.17 -6.05
CA TYR A 659 14.96 6.79 -7.16
C TYR A 659 15.52 8.16 -6.80
N SER A 660 14.82 8.94 -5.98
CA SER A 660 15.31 10.22 -5.48
C SER A 660 16.63 10.05 -4.71
N ALA A 661 16.77 8.97 -3.93
CA ALA A 661 18.03 8.66 -3.27
C ALA A 661 19.17 8.38 -4.26
N ALA A 662 18.89 7.72 -5.39
CA ALA A 662 19.88 7.55 -6.47
C ALA A 662 20.23 8.90 -7.12
N LEU A 663 19.25 9.75 -7.39
CA LEU A 663 19.48 11.10 -7.91
C LEU A 663 20.31 11.94 -6.93
N TYR A 664 20.12 11.77 -5.61
CA TYR A 664 20.95 12.43 -4.62
C TYR A 664 22.41 11.95 -4.67
N ALA A 665 22.65 10.64 -4.84
CA ALA A 665 24.00 10.13 -5.06
C ALA A 665 24.66 10.75 -6.31
N LEU A 666 23.92 10.81 -7.43
CA LEU A 666 24.43 11.34 -8.68
C LEU A 666 24.64 12.87 -8.65
N MET A 667 23.65 13.63 -8.19
CA MET A 667 23.58 15.08 -8.36
C MET A 667 23.97 15.85 -7.09
N GLY A 668 23.66 15.32 -5.92
CA GLY A 668 23.92 15.97 -4.64
C GLY A 668 25.30 15.63 -4.07
N LEU A 669 25.70 14.36 -4.16
CA LEU A 669 27.03 13.89 -3.76
C LEU A 669 28.05 13.93 -4.90
N GLU A 670 27.59 14.11 -6.15
CA GLU A 670 28.42 14.05 -7.36
C GLU A 670 29.20 12.72 -7.46
N ASP A 671 28.59 11.62 -7.02
CA ASP A 671 29.18 10.28 -6.97
C ASP A 671 28.47 9.35 -7.97
N GLU A 672 28.94 9.40 -9.22
CA GLU A 672 28.42 8.60 -10.33
C GLU A 672 28.64 7.09 -10.12
N ASP A 673 29.76 6.69 -9.50
CA ASP A 673 30.05 5.29 -9.22
C ASP A 673 29.04 4.73 -8.20
N GLN A 674 28.75 5.48 -7.14
CA GLN A 674 27.73 5.09 -6.17
C GLN A 674 26.34 4.96 -6.82
N PHE A 675 25.98 5.92 -7.69
CA PHE A 675 24.73 5.87 -8.45
C PHE A 675 24.63 4.59 -9.30
N LEU A 676 25.70 4.25 -10.04
CA LEU A 676 25.73 3.06 -10.88
C LEU A 676 25.73 1.76 -10.05
N GLU A 677 26.41 1.72 -8.91
CA GLU A 677 26.36 0.57 -7.99
C GLU A 677 24.96 0.33 -7.43
N MET A 678 24.22 1.40 -7.10
CA MET A 678 22.82 1.31 -6.66
C MET A 678 21.94 0.73 -7.76
N LEU A 679 22.05 1.25 -8.99
CA LEU A 679 21.30 0.75 -10.13
C LEU A 679 21.65 -0.71 -10.45
N ASP A 680 22.93 -1.09 -10.50
CA ASP A 680 23.31 -2.48 -10.80
C ASP A 680 22.75 -3.44 -9.75
N ALA A 681 22.76 -3.06 -8.47
CA ALA A 681 22.16 -3.86 -7.41
C ALA A 681 20.66 -4.10 -7.62
N TRP A 682 19.89 -3.04 -7.83
CA TRP A 682 18.44 -3.12 -8.09
C TRP A 682 18.14 -3.91 -9.35
N ARG A 683 18.93 -3.71 -10.41
CA ARG A 683 18.81 -4.46 -11.66
C ARG A 683 19.00 -5.96 -11.40
N LEU A 684 20.03 -6.34 -10.64
CA LEU A 684 20.30 -7.75 -10.33
C LEU A 684 19.21 -8.36 -9.47
N ASP A 685 18.71 -7.63 -8.48
CA ASP A 685 17.65 -8.09 -7.59
C ASP A 685 16.34 -8.30 -8.36
N VAL A 686 15.92 -7.30 -9.15
CA VAL A 686 14.74 -7.39 -10.01
C VAL A 686 14.86 -8.50 -11.07
N LEU A 687 16.07 -8.85 -11.51
CA LEU A 687 16.32 -9.95 -12.43
C LEU A 687 16.42 -11.33 -11.75
N GLY A 688 16.34 -11.40 -10.42
CA GLY A 688 16.49 -12.62 -9.64
C GLY A 688 17.91 -13.18 -9.63
N ILE A 689 18.94 -12.33 -9.84
CA ILE A 689 20.33 -12.75 -9.99
C ILE A 689 21.09 -12.54 -8.68
N PRO A 690 21.28 -13.57 -7.83
CA PRO A 690 22.00 -13.41 -6.58
C PRO A 690 23.49 -13.14 -6.85
N SER A 691 24.01 -12.01 -6.35
CA SER A 691 25.43 -11.66 -6.43
C SER A 691 26.13 -11.78 -5.08
N VAL A 692 27.34 -12.37 -5.09
CA VAL A 692 28.19 -12.44 -3.89
C VAL A 692 28.52 -11.03 -3.41
N GLY A 693 28.29 -10.77 -2.13
CA GLY A 693 28.56 -9.48 -1.49
C GLY A 693 27.36 -8.53 -1.38
N GLN A 694 26.24 -8.77 -2.09
CA GLN A 694 25.01 -7.98 -1.93
C GLN A 694 24.45 -8.10 -0.50
N GLY A 695 24.00 -6.98 0.05
CA GLY A 695 23.52 -6.84 1.43
C GLY A 695 24.58 -7.13 2.51
N LEU A 696 25.86 -7.24 2.13
CA LEU A 696 26.96 -7.67 3.01
C LEU A 696 28.18 -6.74 2.91
N GLY A 697 28.02 -5.41 3.01
CA GLY A 697 29.12 -4.42 3.14
C GLY A 697 30.18 -4.36 2.02
N LEU A 698 30.19 -5.34 1.11
CA LEU A 698 31.03 -5.50 -0.09
C LEU A 698 30.29 -5.04 -1.35
N LYS A 699 28.97 -5.29 -1.44
CA LYS A 699 27.99 -4.58 -2.28
C LYS A 699 26.85 -4.15 -1.35
N ARG A 700 26.58 -2.85 -1.31
CA ARG A 700 25.89 -2.16 -0.20
C ARG A 700 24.40 -1.92 -0.43
N TYR A 701 23.99 -1.98 -1.69
CA TYR A 701 22.63 -1.74 -2.13
C TYR A 701 22.07 -3.09 -2.58
N GLY A 702 20.86 -3.44 -2.16
CA GLY A 702 20.20 -4.68 -2.55
C GLY A 702 20.13 -5.77 -1.46
N PHE A 703 19.42 -6.84 -1.81
CA PHE A 703 19.04 -7.90 -0.89
C PHE A 703 20.16 -8.91 -0.66
N LEU A 704 20.08 -9.60 0.49
CA LEU A 704 20.92 -10.75 0.74
C LEU A 704 20.57 -11.86 -0.27
N PRO A 705 21.56 -12.63 -0.78
CA PRO A 705 21.32 -13.70 -1.74
C PRO A 705 20.26 -14.73 -1.30
N GLN A 706 20.11 -14.99 0.00
CA GLN A 706 19.09 -15.93 0.49
C GLN A 706 17.65 -15.39 0.39
N VAL A 707 17.49 -14.06 0.32
CA VAL A 707 16.19 -13.43 0.07
C VAL A 707 15.85 -13.56 -1.41
N ILE A 708 16.79 -13.24 -2.30
CA ILE A 708 16.62 -13.39 -3.75
C ILE A 708 16.33 -14.84 -4.16
N GLN A 709 16.91 -15.83 -3.46
CA GLN A 709 16.61 -17.25 -3.69
C GLN A 709 15.17 -17.68 -3.34
N ARG A 710 14.38 -16.81 -2.68
CA ARG A 710 12.97 -17.04 -2.32
C ARG A 710 12.05 -16.02 -2.99
N SER A 711 12.55 -15.38 -4.04
CA SER A 711 11.85 -14.35 -4.80
C SER A 711 11.59 -14.88 -6.19
N ASP A 712 10.43 -14.53 -6.75
CA ASP A 712 10.14 -14.72 -8.17
C ASP A 712 10.58 -13.50 -8.98
N ALA A 713 11.23 -12.52 -8.33
CA ALA A 713 11.79 -11.32 -8.91
C ALA A 713 10.75 -10.57 -9.77
N HIS A 714 11.07 -10.20 -11.02
CA HIS A 714 10.13 -9.54 -11.92
C HIS A 714 8.90 -10.38 -12.29
N GLU A 715 8.97 -11.71 -12.20
CA GLU A 715 7.89 -12.65 -12.54
C GLU A 715 6.83 -12.75 -11.42
N SER A 716 7.15 -12.20 -10.24
CA SER A 716 6.27 -12.17 -9.07
C SER A 716 4.94 -11.44 -9.29
N GLY A 717 4.84 -10.62 -10.33
CA GLY A 717 3.62 -9.92 -10.73
C GLY A 717 3.86 -8.48 -11.19
N PRO A 718 2.81 -7.81 -11.67
CA PRO A 718 2.93 -6.47 -12.23
C PRO A 718 3.09 -5.45 -11.10
N LEU A 719 3.72 -4.31 -11.39
CA LEU A 719 4.02 -3.29 -10.37
C LEU A 719 2.75 -2.79 -9.65
N VAL A 720 1.66 -2.68 -10.40
CA VAL A 720 0.35 -2.20 -9.92
C VAL A 720 -0.37 -3.20 -9.01
N ALA A 721 0.12 -4.42 -8.82
CA ALA A 721 -0.39 -5.30 -7.78
C ALA A 721 -0.07 -4.76 -6.36
N GLY A 722 0.87 -3.82 -6.24
CA GLY A 722 1.15 -3.12 -4.99
C GLY A 722 1.44 -4.08 -3.84
N PHE A 723 0.89 -3.85 -2.64
CA PHE A 723 1.15 -4.69 -1.47
C PHE A 723 0.80 -6.17 -1.64
N ARG A 724 -0.04 -6.53 -2.62
CA ARG A 724 -0.43 -7.92 -2.90
C ARG A 724 0.71 -8.76 -3.43
N LEU A 725 1.81 -8.13 -3.88
CA LEU A 725 3.06 -8.82 -4.24
C LEU A 725 3.77 -9.42 -3.03
N ARG A 726 3.40 -9.03 -1.80
CA ARG A 726 3.83 -9.71 -0.57
C ARG A 726 2.88 -10.87 -0.32
N THR A 727 3.33 -12.06 -0.72
CA THR A 727 2.59 -13.31 -0.54
C THR A 727 3.28 -14.21 0.48
N THR A 728 2.60 -15.28 0.88
CA THR A 728 3.13 -16.32 1.76
C THR A 728 4.46 -16.87 1.24
N ASP A 729 4.56 -17.13 -0.06
CA ASP A 729 5.74 -17.75 -0.69
C ASP A 729 6.83 -16.73 -1.02
N THR A 730 6.44 -15.51 -1.42
CA THR A 730 7.36 -14.44 -1.81
C THR A 730 7.23 -13.19 -0.94
N PRO A 731 7.57 -13.25 0.36
CA PRO A 731 7.30 -12.17 1.31
C PRO A 731 8.13 -10.90 1.11
N ALA A 732 9.15 -10.93 0.25
CA ALA A 732 10.04 -9.80 -0.04
C ALA A 732 9.68 -9.05 -1.33
N ASP A 733 8.86 -9.64 -2.20
CA ASP A 733 8.74 -9.21 -3.60
C ASP A 733 8.00 -7.88 -3.76
N TYR A 734 7.10 -7.55 -2.83
CA TYR A 734 6.59 -6.18 -2.71
C TYR A 734 7.72 -5.15 -2.68
N ARG A 735 8.73 -5.35 -1.83
CA ARG A 735 9.81 -4.37 -1.69
C ARG A 735 10.66 -4.31 -2.97
N LEU A 736 11.01 -5.47 -3.51
CA LEU A 736 11.78 -5.57 -4.75
C LEU A 736 11.08 -4.88 -5.92
N LEU A 737 9.78 -5.10 -6.12
CA LEU A 737 9.07 -4.51 -7.24
C LEU A 737 8.68 -3.05 -6.99
N VAL A 738 8.02 -2.76 -5.86
CA VAL A 738 7.46 -1.42 -5.59
C VAL A 738 8.56 -0.38 -5.34
N TYR A 739 9.72 -0.77 -4.78
CA TYR A 739 10.85 0.13 -4.55
C TYR A 739 11.85 0.06 -5.71
N GLU A 740 12.42 -1.12 -5.98
CA GLU A 740 13.57 -1.22 -6.88
C GLU A 740 13.14 -1.18 -8.35
N LYS A 741 12.17 -2.00 -8.79
CA LYS A 741 11.61 -1.91 -10.16
C LYS A 741 10.92 -0.55 -10.38
N GLY A 742 10.16 -0.06 -9.39
CA GLY A 742 9.55 1.27 -9.40
C GLY A 742 10.57 2.41 -9.63
N ALA A 743 11.70 2.37 -8.90
CA ALA A 743 12.79 3.32 -9.10
C ALA A 743 13.46 3.17 -10.47
N PHE A 744 13.64 1.93 -10.93
CA PHE A 744 14.24 1.65 -12.23
C PHE A 744 13.38 2.16 -13.39
N ILE A 745 12.07 2.13 -13.26
CA ILE A 745 11.14 2.71 -14.24
C ILE A 745 11.38 4.21 -14.38
N LEU A 746 11.53 4.95 -13.27
CA LEU A 746 11.87 6.37 -13.32
C LEU A 746 13.25 6.61 -13.96
N HIS A 747 14.22 5.74 -13.69
CA HIS A 747 15.52 5.81 -14.36
C HIS A 747 15.39 5.62 -15.87
N MET A 748 14.66 4.60 -16.33
CA MET A 748 14.39 4.39 -17.75
C MET A 748 13.70 5.61 -18.38
N LEU A 749 12.71 6.20 -17.70
CA LEU A 749 12.03 7.41 -18.17
C LEU A 749 12.98 8.62 -18.25
N ARG A 750 13.85 8.82 -17.25
CA ARG A 750 14.91 9.84 -17.30
C ARG A 750 15.82 9.60 -18.51
N MET A 751 16.23 8.36 -18.72
CA MET A 751 17.10 7.97 -19.84
C MET A 751 16.41 8.11 -21.20
N LEU A 752 15.09 7.99 -21.28
CA LEU A 752 14.29 8.25 -22.49
C LEU A 752 14.17 9.75 -22.79
N LEU A 753 13.99 10.57 -21.75
CA LEU A 753 13.79 12.02 -21.87
C LEU A 753 15.10 12.81 -21.94
N MET A 754 16.24 12.21 -21.59
CA MET A 754 17.57 12.83 -21.63
C MET A 754 17.93 13.37 -23.02
N ASP A 755 18.56 14.55 -23.06
CA ASP A 755 19.22 15.07 -24.24
C ASP A 755 20.57 14.37 -24.42
N LEU A 756 20.70 13.56 -25.46
CA LEU A 756 21.92 12.77 -25.72
C LEU A 756 23.09 13.60 -26.24
N GLU A 757 22.87 14.85 -26.68
CA GLU A 757 23.95 15.73 -27.12
C GLU A 757 24.64 16.39 -25.93
N THR A 758 23.86 16.77 -24.92
CA THR A 758 24.33 17.50 -23.74
C THR A 758 24.51 16.62 -22.50
N GLY A 759 23.81 15.49 -22.44
CA GLY A 759 23.68 14.65 -21.24
C GLY A 759 22.68 15.21 -20.21
N ASP A 760 21.95 16.27 -20.55
CA ASP A 760 21.03 16.96 -19.64
C ASP A 760 19.66 16.27 -19.58
N ASP A 761 19.11 16.14 -18.38
CA ASP A 761 17.80 15.55 -18.08
C ASP A 761 16.72 16.61 -17.77
N GLU A 762 16.88 17.85 -18.24
CA GLU A 762 15.92 18.93 -17.96
C GLU A 762 14.48 18.61 -18.38
N ARG A 763 14.25 17.84 -19.45
CA ARG A 763 12.90 17.39 -19.82
C ARG A 763 12.25 16.53 -18.73
N PHE A 764 13.03 15.67 -18.09
CA PHE A 764 12.59 14.86 -16.96
C PHE A 764 12.35 15.74 -15.72
N ARG A 765 13.29 16.63 -15.36
CA ARG A 765 13.09 17.60 -14.27
C ARG A 765 11.84 18.44 -14.45
N ALA A 766 11.63 19.01 -15.64
CA ALA A 766 10.45 19.82 -15.95
C ALA A 766 9.14 19.04 -15.82
N MET A 767 9.12 17.79 -16.28
CA MET A 767 7.98 16.89 -16.11
C MET A 767 7.69 16.62 -14.63
N MET A 768 8.72 16.27 -13.84
CA MET A 768 8.58 15.96 -12.42
C MET A 768 8.12 17.17 -11.61
N ARG A 769 8.71 18.37 -11.83
CA ARG A 769 8.28 19.62 -11.18
C ARG A 769 6.81 19.92 -11.48
N ARG A 770 6.38 19.75 -12.74
CA ARG A 770 4.99 19.98 -13.12
C ARG A 770 4.06 18.96 -12.48
N PHE A 771 4.42 17.68 -12.53
CA PHE A 771 3.63 16.61 -11.93
C PHE A 771 3.41 16.85 -10.43
N VAL A 772 4.45 17.26 -9.71
CA VAL A 772 4.34 17.67 -8.30
C VAL A 772 3.46 18.91 -8.16
N ALA A 773 3.66 19.96 -8.95
CA ALA A 773 2.82 21.16 -8.87
C ALA A 773 1.32 20.88 -9.10
N ASP A 774 1.00 19.90 -9.96
CA ASP A 774 -0.37 19.51 -10.28
C ASP A 774 -1.02 18.64 -9.17
N HIS A 775 -0.23 17.90 -8.38
CA HIS A 775 -0.75 16.95 -7.37
C HIS A 775 -0.37 17.26 -5.92
N ILE A 776 0.52 18.23 -5.66
CA ILE A 776 0.87 18.66 -4.30
C ILE A 776 -0.40 19.19 -3.64
N GLY A 777 -0.84 18.56 -2.56
CA GLY A 777 -2.18 18.83 -2.03
C GLY A 777 -3.11 17.63 -2.02
N GLY A 778 -2.89 16.68 -2.92
CA GLY A 778 -3.85 15.63 -3.22
C GLY A 778 -3.20 14.27 -3.41
N VAL A 779 -3.87 13.46 -4.24
CA VAL A 779 -3.47 12.10 -4.60
C VAL A 779 -3.01 12.07 -6.06
N ALA A 780 -2.11 11.15 -6.39
CA ALA A 780 -1.72 10.84 -7.76
C ALA A 780 -1.94 9.35 -8.04
N SER A 781 -2.28 9.06 -9.29
CA SER A 781 -2.46 7.69 -9.79
C SER A 781 -1.47 7.36 -10.89
N THR A 782 -1.26 6.06 -11.13
CA THR A 782 -0.41 5.55 -12.20
C THR A 782 -0.84 6.10 -13.56
N ARG A 783 -2.15 6.24 -13.78
CA ARG A 783 -2.72 6.85 -15.00
C ARG A 783 -2.42 8.35 -15.10
N SER A 784 -2.50 9.10 -14.00
CA SER A 784 -2.12 10.51 -13.98
C SER A 784 -0.63 10.72 -14.31
N PHE A 785 0.23 9.81 -13.83
CA PHE A 785 1.66 9.84 -14.13
C PHE A 785 1.95 9.44 -15.59
N GLU A 786 1.28 8.41 -16.12
CA GLU A 786 1.34 8.04 -17.53
C GLU A 786 0.97 9.20 -18.45
N ALA A 787 -0.07 9.97 -18.10
CA ALA A 787 -0.46 11.15 -18.85
C ALA A 787 0.63 12.23 -18.84
N ALA A 788 1.27 12.48 -17.69
CA ALA A 788 2.38 13.43 -17.58
C ALA A 788 3.61 12.98 -18.40
N VAL A 789 3.93 11.68 -18.39
CA VAL A 789 5.01 11.09 -19.17
C VAL A 789 4.70 11.17 -20.67
N THR A 790 3.48 10.86 -21.08
CA THR A 790 3.02 10.97 -22.47
C THR A 790 3.16 12.40 -22.99
N GLU A 791 2.73 13.39 -22.20
CA GLU A 791 2.89 14.80 -22.56
C GLU A 791 4.37 15.21 -22.67
N ALA A 792 5.21 14.80 -21.72
CA ALA A 792 6.62 15.13 -21.73
C ALA A 792 7.38 14.44 -22.87
N PHE A 793 7.03 13.20 -23.20
CA PHE A 793 7.64 12.42 -24.28
C PHE A 793 7.23 12.93 -25.66
N GLY A 794 5.94 13.29 -25.83
CA GLY A 794 5.36 13.86 -27.05
C GLY A 794 4.65 12.85 -27.96
N GLU A 795 4.59 11.58 -27.55
CA GLU A 795 3.89 10.49 -28.24
C GLU A 795 3.21 9.58 -27.19
N PRO A 796 2.17 8.81 -27.55
CA PRO A 796 1.53 7.86 -26.63
C PRO A 796 2.54 6.89 -26.02
N MET A 797 2.49 6.73 -24.69
CA MET A 797 3.41 5.90 -23.92
C MET A 797 2.77 4.60 -23.42
N ASP A 798 1.60 4.22 -23.95
CA ASP A 798 0.87 3.02 -23.54
C ASP A 798 1.75 1.77 -23.60
N TRP A 799 2.53 1.62 -24.68
CA TRP A 799 3.47 0.51 -24.87
C TRP A 799 4.49 0.37 -23.71
N PHE A 800 4.92 1.48 -23.12
CA PHE A 800 5.90 1.46 -22.04
C PHE A 800 5.22 1.03 -20.73
N PHE A 801 4.06 1.60 -20.42
CA PHE A 801 3.33 1.25 -19.20
C PHE A 801 2.77 -0.17 -19.26
N ASP A 802 2.23 -0.59 -20.40
CA ASP A 802 1.74 -1.95 -20.62
C ASP A 802 2.85 -2.98 -20.38
N GLN A 803 4.05 -2.73 -20.92
CA GLN A 803 5.19 -3.64 -20.76
C GLN A 803 5.79 -3.63 -19.34
N TRP A 804 6.04 -2.45 -18.76
CA TRP A 804 6.90 -2.32 -17.58
C TRP A 804 6.13 -2.13 -16.26
N VAL A 805 4.90 -1.64 -16.31
CA VAL A 805 4.08 -1.31 -15.13
C VAL A 805 2.95 -2.33 -14.95
N TYR A 806 2.21 -2.60 -16.03
CA TYR A 806 1.14 -3.62 -16.05
C TYR A 806 1.65 -5.01 -16.43
N GLY A 807 2.86 -5.11 -16.99
CA GLY A 807 3.51 -6.36 -17.37
C GLY A 807 4.70 -6.75 -16.47
N VAL A 808 5.15 -8.00 -16.67
CA VAL A 808 6.27 -8.61 -15.92
C VAL A 808 7.52 -8.85 -16.74
N ASP A 809 7.41 -8.75 -18.06
CA ASP A 809 8.47 -9.19 -18.97
C ASP A 809 9.72 -8.28 -18.87
N VAL A 810 10.90 -8.90 -18.99
CA VAL A 810 12.18 -8.21 -19.00
C VAL A 810 13.07 -8.78 -20.11
N PRO A 811 13.56 -7.96 -21.06
CA PRO A 811 14.31 -8.45 -22.21
C PRO A 811 15.71 -8.96 -21.86
N GLU A 812 16.12 -10.01 -22.57
CA GLU A 812 17.52 -10.37 -22.74
C GLU A 812 18.04 -9.85 -24.08
N TYR A 813 19.07 -8.99 -24.03
CA TYR A 813 19.77 -8.47 -25.20
C TYR A 813 21.11 -9.19 -25.42
N ARG A 814 21.35 -9.59 -26.68
CA ARG A 814 22.63 -10.13 -27.15
C ARG A 814 23.19 -9.26 -28.27
N PRO A 815 23.98 -8.22 -27.95
CA PRO A 815 24.60 -7.36 -28.95
C PRO A 815 25.83 -8.05 -29.59
N ASP A 816 25.78 -8.27 -30.89
CA ASP A 816 26.91 -8.66 -31.74
C ASP A 816 27.31 -7.45 -32.58
N LEU A 817 28.11 -6.54 -31.99
CA LEU A 817 28.47 -5.24 -32.57
C LEU A 817 29.98 -5.13 -32.79
N ASP A 818 30.36 -4.79 -34.02
CA ASP A 818 31.75 -4.60 -34.42
C ASP A 818 32.00 -3.19 -34.94
N VAL A 819 33.19 -2.66 -34.66
CA VAL A 819 33.67 -1.44 -35.30
C VAL A 819 34.41 -1.79 -36.58
N VAL A 820 33.92 -1.29 -37.71
CA VAL A 820 34.54 -1.52 -39.01
C VAL A 820 34.97 -0.23 -39.69
N ASP A 821 36.11 -0.27 -40.38
CA ASP A 821 36.52 0.81 -41.27
C ASP A 821 35.53 0.90 -42.45
N ALA A 822 34.83 2.03 -42.56
CA ALA A 822 33.79 2.28 -43.56
C ALA A 822 34.31 2.11 -45.00
N ARG A 823 35.61 2.29 -45.22
CA ARG A 823 36.28 2.12 -46.52
C ARG A 823 36.45 0.64 -46.90
N ARG A 824 36.38 -0.27 -45.94
CA ARG A 824 36.46 -1.73 -46.14
C ARG A 824 35.10 -2.36 -46.41
N ILE A 825 34.00 -1.65 -46.17
CA ILE A 825 32.64 -2.14 -46.45
C ILE A 825 32.39 -2.16 -47.97
N PRO A 826 32.13 -3.33 -48.59
CA PRO A 826 31.81 -3.43 -50.00
C PRO A 826 30.53 -2.65 -50.33
N SER A 827 30.57 -1.77 -51.33
CA SER A 827 29.39 -1.04 -51.78
C SER A 827 28.41 -2.00 -52.47
N ALA A 828 27.49 -2.60 -51.75
CA ALA A 828 26.47 -3.48 -52.35
C ALA A 828 25.10 -2.77 -52.42
N SER A 829 24.69 -2.50 -53.67
CA SER A 829 23.35 -2.09 -54.16
C SER A 829 22.94 -0.62 -53.92
N ALA A 830 23.32 0.31 -54.81
CA ALA A 830 22.39 0.69 -55.87
C ALA A 830 21.76 -0.53 -56.55
N ALA A 831 20.61 -0.97 -56.06
CA ALA A 831 19.92 -2.18 -56.48
C ALA A 831 19.41 -2.11 -57.92
N GLY A 832 19.31 -3.26 -58.58
CA GLY A 832 18.28 -3.51 -59.60
C GLY A 832 18.33 -2.63 -60.86
N ALA A 833 19.35 -2.80 -61.69
CA ALA A 833 19.20 -2.55 -63.12
C ALA A 833 20.03 -3.57 -63.89
N SER A 834 19.35 -4.52 -64.51
CA SER A 834 19.89 -5.07 -65.75
C SER A 834 20.08 -3.91 -66.72
N ASP A 835 21.24 -3.93 -67.38
CA ASP A 835 21.67 -3.12 -68.51
C ASP A 835 22.64 -1.96 -68.19
N GLY A 836 23.72 -1.91 -68.98
CA GLY A 836 24.95 -1.19 -68.67
C GLY A 836 24.78 0.32 -68.48
N GLY A 837 25.17 0.82 -67.30
CA GLY A 837 25.26 2.24 -66.99
C GLY A 837 26.45 2.54 -66.06
N ARG A 838 27.27 3.52 -66.43
CA ARG A 838 28.35 4.08 -65.59
C ARG A 838 27.79 4.52 -64.23
N SER A 839 28.44 4.11 -63.14
CA SER A 839 28.19 4.66 -61.79
C SER A 839 28.29 6.19 -61.82
N ASP A 840 27.29 6.89 -61.29
CA ASP A 840 27.26 8.35 -61.17
C ASP A 840 28.47 8.84 -60.32
N PRO A 841 29.39 9.64 -60.90
CA PRO A 841 30.54 10.18 -60.17
C PRO A 841 30.14 11.04 -58.97
N ALA A 842 29.00 11.74 -59.03
CA ALA A 842 28.54 12.60 -57.95
C ALA A 842 28.04 11.80 -56.74
N ALA A 843 27.31 10.71 -56.99
CA ALA A 843 26.90 9.77 -55.94
C ALA A 843 28.13 9.12 -55.27
N ARG A 844 29.16 8.80 -56.06
CA ARG A 844 30.42 8.26 -55.58
C ARG A 844 31.21 9.26 -54.73
N GLU A 845 31.26 10.52 -55.16
CA GLU A 845 31.94 11.61 -54.45
C GLU A 845 31.23 11.97 -53.14
N LEU A 846 29.89 11.92 -53.11
CA LEU A 846 29.09 12.06 -51.88
C LEU A 846 29.34 10.91 -50.91
N LEU A 847 29.42 9.67 -51.41
CA LEU A 847 29.72 8.49 -50.58
C LEU A 847 31.16 8.54 -50.04
N ASP A 848 32.11 8.95 -50.87
CA ASP A 848 33.50 9.15 -50.47
C ASP A 848 33.66 10.36 -49.52
N ALA A 849 32.81 11.39 -49.62
CA ALA A 849 32.75 12.49 -48.67
C ALA A 849 32.18 12.05 -47.31
N ALA A 850 31.05 11.34 -47.30
CA ALA A 850 30.48 10.76 -46.10
C ALA A 850 31.46 9.80 -45.39
N ARG A 851 32.22 9.00 -46.16
CA ARG A 851 33.28 8.12 -45.63
C ARG A 851 34.56 8.85 -45.18
N ARG A 852 34.75 10.11 -45.56
CA ARG A 852 35.83 10.95 -45.02
C ARG A 852 35.45 11.55 -43.67
N ASP A 853 34.18 11.92 -43.51
CA ASP A 853 33.68 12.54 -42.29
C ASP A 853 33.34 11.50 -41.20
N ALA A 854 32.96 10.28 -41.60
CA ALA A 854 32.78 9.12 -40.72
C ALA A 854 33.55 7.89 -41.25
N PRO A 855 34.87 7.78 -40.98
CA PRO A 855 35.71 6.70 -41.51
C PRO A 855 35.45 5.34 -40.85
N PHE A 856 34.69 5.30 -39.76
CA PHE A 856 34.33 4.07 -39.04
C PHE A 856 32.82 3.95 -38.93
N VAL A 857 32.33 2.73 -38.76
CA VAL A 857 30.92 2.43 -38.50
C VAL A 857 30.88 1.36 -37.41
N LEU A 858 30.10 1.62 -36.35
CA LEU A 858 29.66 0.56 -35.44
C LEU A 858 28.52 -0.17 -36.13
N ARG A 859 28.72 -1.44 -36.48
CA ARG A 859 27.76 -2.24 -37.23
C ARG A 859 27.61 -3.61 -36.60
N GLY A 860 26.38 -4.14 -36.63
CA GLY A 860 26.12 -5.51 -36.24
C GLY A 860 24.64 -5.80 -36.08
N THR A 861 24.32 -6.76 -35.23
CA THR A 861 22.94 -7.14 -34.90
C THR A 861 22.77 -7.20 -33.40
N VAL A 862 21.61 -6.79 -32.90
CA VAL A 862 21.21 -7.02 -31.52
C VAL A 862 20.01 -7.95 -31.54
N ARG A 863 20.09 -9.05 -30.78
CA ARG A 863 18.96 -9.95 -30.57
C ARG A 863 18.24 -9.64 -29.27
N GLN A 864 16.92 -9.74 -29.29
CA GLN A 864 16.03 -9.62 -28.14
C GLN A 864 15.33 -10.96 -27.92
N GLU A 865 15.40 -11.47 -26.69
CA GLU A 865 14.83 -12.74 -26.25
C GLU A 865 14.06 -12.52 -24.92
N GLU A 866 13.29 -13.52 -24.48
CA GLU A 866 12.55 -13.53 -23.19
C GLU A 866 11.46 -12.45 -23.05
N VAL A 867 10.86 -12.01 -24.17
CA VAL A 867 9.77 -11.04 -24.19
C VAL A 867 8.78 -11.36 -25.31
N PRO A 868 7.50 -10.97 -25.18
CA PRO A 868 6.49 -11.23 -26.20
C PRO A 868 6.75 -10.48 -27.51
N ALA A 869 6.11 -10.96 -28.58
CA ALA A 869 6.10 -10.28 -29.87
C ALA A 869 5.56 -8.84 -29.73
N GLY A 870 6.27 -7.87 -30.32
CA GLY A 870 5.92 -6.46 -30.23
C GLY A 870 6.53 -5.72 -29.03
N PHE A 871 7.21 -6.41 -28.10
CA PHE A 871 7.99 -5.75 -27.05
C PHE A 871 9.04 -4.83 -27.67
N ARG A 872 9.02 -3.56 -27.24
CA ARG A 872 9.89 -2.52 -27.80
C ARG A 872 10.53 -1.68 -26.71
N MET A 873 11.80 -1.32 -26.93
CA MET A 873 12.50 -0.35 -26.09
C MET A 873 13.68 0.28 -26.85
N PRO A 874 13.88 1.60 -26.81
CA PRO A 874 15.09 2.21 -27.32
C PRO A 874 16.23 2.07 -26.30
N VAL A 875 17.32 1.41 -26.69
CA VAL A 875 18.48 1.14 -25.83
C VAL A 875 19.59 2.19 -26.07
N PRO A 876 20.15 2.82 -25.02
CA PRO A 876 21.25 3.76 -25.18
C PRO A 876 22.57 3.05 -25.46
N ILE A 877 23.35 3.60 -26.38
CA ILE A 877 24.73 3.21 -26.69
C ILE A 877 25.62 4.43 -26.50
N ARG A 878 26.70 4.28 -25.72
CA ARG A 878 27.76 5.27 -25.59
C ARG A 878 29.00 4.80 -26.33
N VAL A 879 29.56 5.70 -27.13
CA VAL A 879 30.81 5.47 -27.85
C VAL A 879 31.81 6.52 -27.40
N THR A 880 32.88 6.09 -26.74
CA THR A 880 33.90 7.00 -26.19
C THR A 880 35.11 7.09 -27.11
N PHE A 881 35.83 8.21 -26.99
CA PHE A 881 37.02 8.52 -27.77
C PHE A 881 38.01 9.28 -26.90
N ASP A 882 39.31 9.05 -27.10
CA ASP A 882 40.39 9.69 -26.34
C ASP A 882 40.53 11.19 -26.66
N ASP A 883 40.17 11.61 -27.87
CA ASP A 883 40.46 12.94 -28.41
C ASP A 883 39.23 13.84 -28.61
N ARG A 884 38.03 13.38 -28.22
CA ARG A 884 36.75 14.08 -28.45
C ARG A 884 35.64 13.64 -27.49
N PRO A 885 34.56 14.42 -27.35
CA PRO A 885 33.40 14.02 -26.54
C PRO A 885 32.78 12.69 -27.00
N PRO A 886 32.20 11.91 -26.07
CA PRO A 886 31.51 10.69 -26.41
C PRO A 886 30.30 10.96 -27.31
N ILE A 887 29.94 9.96 -28.11
CA ILE A 887 28.71 9.94 -28.90
C ILE A 887 27.69 9.06 -28.18
N LEU A 888 26.57 9.65 -27.79
CA LEU A 888 25.41 8.93 -27.27
C LEU A 888 24.35 8.75 -28.36
N ARG A 889 23.82 7.54 -28.51
CA ARG A 889 22.73 7.21 -29.44
C ARG A 889 21.72 6.30 -28.77
N ARG A 890 20.48 6.31 -29.25
CA ARG A 890 19.48 5.29 -28.94
C ARG A 890 19.22 4.45 -30.18
N ILE A 891 19.12 3.14 -29.99
CA ILE A 891 18.68 2.22 -31.03
C ILE A 891 17.35 1.59 -30.61
N TRP A 892 16.34 1.66 -31.47
CA TRP A 892 15.09 0.95 -31.22
C TRP A 892 15.30 -0.54 -31.39
N ILE A 893 14.96 -1.30 -30.36
CA ILE A 893 14.84 -2.75 -30.44
C ILE A 893 13.35 -3.03 -30.32
N ASP A 894 12.73 -3.40 -31.43
CA ASP A 894 11.28 -3.62 -31.58
C ASP A 894 10.96 -4.92 -32.34
N GLN A 895 12.00 -5.72 -32.58
CA GLN A 895 11.95 -7.02 -33.26
C GLN A 895 12.95 -7.98 -32.61
N PRO A 896 12.77 -9.31 -32.75
CA PRO A 896 13.69 -10.31 -32.21
C PRO A 896 15.15 -10.14 -32.66
N GLU A 897 15.39 -9.57 -33.85
CA GLU A 897 16.74 -9.24 -34.32
C GLU A 897 16.73 -7.89 -35.06
N VAL A 898 17.55 -6.94 -34.59
CA VAL A 898 17.67 -5.59 -35.16
C VAL A 898 19.09 -5.33 -35.66
N ALA A 899 19.22 -4.87 -36.91
CA ALA A 899 20.49 -4.44 -37.47
C ALA A 899 20.85 -3.02 -36.99
N VAL A 900 22.07 -2.86 -36.49
CA VAL A 900 22.62 -1.58 -36.03
C VAL A 900 23.67 -1.10 -37.00
N GLU A 901 23.58 0.18 -37.42
CA GLU A 901 24.62 0.87 -38.17
C GLU A 901 24.72 2.32 -37.68
N ILE A 902 25.80 2.65 -36.96
CA ILE A 902 26.06 3.99 -36.43
C ILE A 902 27.38 4.52 -37.03
N PRO A 903 27.35 5.60 -37.83
CA PRO A 903 28.56 6.18 -38.39
C PRO A 903 29.38 6.89 -37.30
N LEU A 904 30.68 6.65 -37.29
CA LEU A 904 31.62 7.15 -36.29
C LEU A 904 32.73 8.02 -36.93
N PRO A 905 33.06 9.18 -36.33
CA PRO A 905 34.04 10.11 -36.88
C PRO A 905 35.50 9.68 -36.64
N ALA A 906 35.74 8.67 -35.81
CA ALA A 906 37.04 8.06 -35.52
C ALA A 906 36.84 6.60 -35.05
N GLU A 907 37.94 5.88 -34.89
CA GLU A 907 37.94 4.59 -34.21
C GLU A 907 37.64 4.86 -32.73
N PRO A 908 36.64 4.21 -32.12
CA PRO A 908 36.29 4.41 -30.73
C PRO A 908 37.22 3.62 -29.80
N ASP A 909 37.37 4.13 -28.58
CA ASP A 909 38.15 3.47 -27.53
C ASP A 909 37.28 2.47 -26.74
N GLU A 910 36.02 2.83 -26.50
CA GLU A 910 35.03 1.97 -25.84
C GLU A 910 33.65 2.14 -26.48
N VAL A 911 32.90 1.03 -26.51
CA VAL A 911 31.49 0.99 -26.89
C VAL A 911 30.72 0.34 -25.75
N GLU A 912 29.90 1.13 -25.08
CA GLU A 912 29.06 0.67 -23.98
C GLU A 912 27.62 0.52 -24.49
N PHE A 913 27.16 -0.74 -24.60
CA PHE A 913 25.75 -1.06 -24.87
C PHE A 913 24.95 -0.99 -23.57
N ASN A 914 23.73 -0.43 -23.63
CA ASN A 914 22.90 -0.18 -22.45
C ASN A 914 23.61 0.70 -21.41
N TRP A 915 24.21 1.80 -21.88
CA TRP A 915 24.96 2.76 -21.05
C TRP A 915 24.14 3.21 -19.83
N HIS A 916 24.78 3.25 -18.66
CA HIS A 916 24.18 3.56 -17.35
C HIS A 916 23.02 2.67 -16.95
N HIS A 917 22.99 1.42 -17.44
CA HIS A 917 21.86 0.53 -17.27
C HIS A 917 20.53 1.22 -17.67
N GLY A 918 20.55 1.99 -18.77
CA GLY A 918 19.41 2.82 -19.16
C GLY A 918 18.14 2.05 -19.51
N VAL A 919 18.24 0.72 -19.63
CA VAL A 919 17.12 -0.22 -19.73
C VAL A 919 17.33 -1.35 -18.71
N LEU A 920 16.28 -1.69 -17.96
CA LEU A 920 16.22 -2.89 -17.14
C LEU A 920 16.25 -4.11 -18.07
N ALA A 921 17.39 -4.79 -18.14
CA ALA A 921 17.58 -5.92 -19.06
C ALA A 921 18.70 -6.84 -18.60
N ARG A 922 18.66 -8.08 -19.09
CA ARG A 922 19.84 -8.96 -19.13
C ARG A 922 20.63 -8.58 -20.40
N VAL A 923 21.93 -8.32 -20.28
CA VAL A 923 22.82 -8.10 -21.43
C VAL A 923 23.89 -9.17 -21.38
N ARG A 924 24.04 -9.96 -22.44
CA ARG A 924 24.98 -11.09 -22.50
C ARG A 924 26.03 -10.93 -23.59
#